data_AF-A0A3D1EXD6-F1
#
_entry.id   AF-A0A3D1EXD6-F1
#
_cell.length_a   1.000
_cell.length_b   1.000
_cell.length_c   1.000
_cell.angle_alpha   90.00
_cell.angle_beta   90.00
_cell.angle_gamma   90.00
#
_symmetry.space_group_name_H-M   'P 1'
#
loop_
_entity.id
_entity.type
_entity.pdbx_description
1 polymer ?
#
loop_
_entity_poly.entity_id
_entity_poly.type
_entity_poly.pdbx_seq_one_letter_code
_entity_poly.pdbx_strand_id
1 'polypeptide(L)'
;MSKSIHISTHAVFLLLFSAVISLNCVCETQADQGGEYVWSPQGLYNGTHPTSSNPWSTDWVHNPDGSKSIKVTVTRGIGYYNYVVIPENRLEKGQTEFTAEITFRIAESTELPRTFFMFARNSKSQSYDLWQRWVGEPGDGQRTIRFPMNLIPIEGGKWTIYMGCQGLGSIIIDKLVIKSGRDMVMQEPTANASDVAKTTPGIPTASGYKDITVDLPRKSDTAKVLSAKGRLIPDSNTPVSDDVAQANSIAMQRLINEAKRIPGSKTILIPKGIYRFASKAAWIVDGIDDLTFDGQGSEFIFQRLYYGECFLVMHCNRLVFKDLYIDWNWDYKPIASIGTIKSLSADGKSAVMEFADLDNEQTLKVSQSQWLGLYPIDPVTLYRSMRIEPGKFHLASKTPAMTVDGNQITVTFKRQQALVVGRSYLVRHLYYNMTAFKTGSCSHLTFDGITIYSMPGMGWLNTGTTHHWRFNNCNIIRRPGSRHPLTTAADGIHAGESKGDLIIENCTFTALGDDAINLHDNSWQGGLKAGDTDQQLKLLNCPKHRLRIEPGDTLKFFNADFSPAGVELTVKGEPVYEGKPNAYARNTTTILNFTSTVPKNLSYLSIVINTRFGTNNVKIANNKIVRTFGRGILFAGNDTTIENNIFDDVVGNSIQIQADIVDLHWAEGYGTSNMVIRNNLFRNTNIAGRWEGAVIYTGGRLPWGPTDYPLFKNFLVEGNHFVNAAGPAMTFMFSQNVIVR
;
A
#
# COMPACT_ATOMS: atom_id res chain seq x y z
N MET A 1 27.25 21.48 24.10
CA MET A 1 26.95 20.27 24.89
C MET A 1 25.72 19.59 24.31
N SER A 2 25.93 18.38 23.85
CA SER A 2 25.00 17.48 23.17
C SER A 2 23.82 17.05 24.04
N LYS A 3 22.59 17.14 23.53
CA LYS A 3 21.51 16.19 23.87
C LYS A 3 20.67 15.90 22.62
N SER A 4 21.05 14.79 21.99
CA SER A 4 20.31 14.03 21.00
C SER A 4 18.99 13.52 21.60
N ILE A 5 17.87 13.88 20.98
CA ILE A 5 16.55 13.33 21.32
C ILE A 5 16.36 12.07 20.47
N HIS A 6 16.61 10.92 21.09
CA HIS A 6 16.22 9.60 20.59
C HIS A 6 14.70 9.49 20.60
N ILE A 7 14.07 9.53 19.42
CA ILE A 7 12.68 9.10 19.23
C ILE A 7 12.71 7.59 19.01
N SER A 8 12.39 6.83 20.06
CA SER A 8 12.23 5.39 20.02
C SER A 8 10.97 5.03 19.23
N THR A 9 11.13 4.67 17.97
CA THR A 9 10.13 3.88 17.25
C THR A 9 10.02 2.52 17.94
N HIS A 10 9.07 2.39 18.87
CA HIS A 10 8.65 1.10 19.40
C HIS A 10 8.03 0.30 18.25
N ALA A 11 8.86 -0.52 17.61
CA ALA A 11 8.43 -1.63 16.80
C ALA A 11 7.80 -2.66 17.75
N VAL A 12 6.48 -2.62 17.90
CA VAL A 12 5.72 -3.74 18.48
C VAL A 12 5.65 -4.84 17.42
N PHE A 13 6.76 -5.57 17.27
CA PHE A 13 6.77 -6.90 16.67
C PHE A 13 7.21 -7.85 17.77
N LEU A 14 6.25 -8.23 18.63
CA LEU A 14 6.46 -9.31 19.58
C LEU A 14 6.61 -10.63 18.81
N LEU A 15 7.59 -11.40 19.27
CA LEU A 15 7.94 -12.72 18.78
C LEU A 15 6.73 -13.66 18.69
N LEU A 16 6.61 -14.35 17.56
CA LEU A 16 5.88 -15.60 17.40
C LEU A 16 6.61 -16.71 18.16
N PHE A 17 6.45 -16.76 19.47
CA PHE A 17 6.40 -18.04 20.18
C PHE A 17 4.92 -18.32 20.41
N SER A 18 4.32 -19.07 19.49
CA SER A 18 3.09 -19.80 19.82
C SER A 18 3.44 -20.75 20.96
N ALA A 19 2.79 -20.63 22.10
CA ALA A 19 2.56 -21.80 22.92
C ALA A 19 1.68 -22.72 22.06
N VAL A 20 2.31 -23.63 21.31
CA VAL A 20 1.62 -24.76 20.68
C VAL A 20 1.29 -25.69 21.85
N ILE A 21 0.19 -25.41 22.53
CA ILE A 21 -0.48 -26.47 23.28
C ILE A 21 -1.19 -27.28 22.20
N SER A 22 -0.48 -28.27 21.67
CA SER A 22 -1.04 -29.29 20.80
C SER A 22 -2.02 -30.12 21.60
N LEU A 23 -3.24 -29.62 21.76
CA LEU A 23 -4.37 -30.46 22.11
C LEU A 23 -4.67 -31.29 20.86
N ASN A 24 -4.26 -32.55 20.89
CA ASN A 24 -4.94 -33.60 20.15
C ASN A 24 -6.40 -33.62 20.64
N CYS A 25 -7.23 -32.72 20.10
CA CYS A 25 -8.68 -32.79 20.26
C CYS A 25 -9.12 -34.01 19.44
N VAL A 26 -9.00 -35.18 20.07
CA VAL A 26 -9.56 -36.43 19.55
C VAL A 26 -11.05 -36.40 19.88
N CYS A 27 -11.90 -35.99 18.93
CA CYS A 27 -13.33 -36.27 18.96
C CYS A 27 -13.88 -36.52 17.54
N GLU A 28 -14.96 -37.29 17.52
CA GLU A 28 -15.57 -38.06 16.42
C GLU A 28 -16.04 -37.22 15.24
N THR A 29 -15.76 -37.72 14.04
CA THR A 29 -16.31 -37.25 12.77
C THR A 29 -17.71 -37.84 12.58
N GLN A 30 -18.74 -37.01 12.46
CA GLN A 30 -19.79 -37.35 11.50
C GLN A 30 -19.29 -36.85 10.16
N ALA A 31 -18.61 -37.73 9.42
CA ALA A 31 -18.47 -37.54 7.98
C ALA A 31 -19.87 -37.74 7.41
N ASP A 32 -20.66 -36.68 7.34
CA ASP A 32 -21.74 -36.66 6.36
C ASP A 32 -21.09 -36.84 4.98
N GLN A 33 -21.75 -37.61 4.12
CA GLN A 33 -21.24 -38.26 2.91
C GLN A 33 -20.73 -37.32 1.78
N GLY A 34 -20.00 -36.24 2.07
CA GLY A 34 -19.64 -35.19 1.11
C GLY A 34 -18.24 -34.59 1.24
N GLY A 35 -17.31 -35.16 2.02
CA GLY A 35 -15.92 -34.66 2.09
C GLY A 35 -15.72 -33.40 2.94
N GLU A 36 -16.72 -32.97 3.71
CA GLU A 36 -16.63 -31.80 4.59
C GLU A 36 -16.10 -32.13 6.00
N TYR A 37 -15.29 -31.25 6.58
CA TYR A 37 -14.95 -31.29 8.01
C TYR A 37 -15.87 -30.35 8.78
N VAL A 38 -16.71 -30.90 9.66
CA VAL A 38 -17.53 -30.13 10.59
C VAL A 38 -16.88 -30.16 11.97
N TRP A 39 -16.58 -28.98 12.52
CA TRP A 39 -16.01 -28.89 13.85
C TRP A 39 -17.11 -29.04 14.93
N SER A 40 -16.86 -29.87 15.96
CA SER A 40 -17.80 -30.08 17.06
C SER A 40 -17.47 -29.18 18.28
N PRO A 41 -18.43 -28.41 18.82
CA PRO A 41 -18.26 -27.65 20.07
C PRO A 41 -17.76 -28.47 21.26
N GLN A 42 -18.18 -29.74 21.38
CA GLN A 42 -17.87 -30.60 22.51
C GLN A 42 -16.38 -30.86 22.70
N GLY A 43 -15.63 -31.07 21.60
CA GLY A 43 -14.20 -31.37 21.65
C GLY A 43 -13.39 -30.21 22.26
N LEU A 44 -13.64 -28.99 21.78
CA LEU A 44 -12.97 -27.80 22.33
C LEU A 44 -13.37 -27.56 23.79
N TYR A 45 -14.65 -27.72 24.13
CA TYR A 45 -15.11 -27.60 25.51
C TYR A 45 -14.35 -28.55 26.43
N ASN A 46 -14.28 -29.84 26.09
CA ASN A 46 -13.57 -30.85 26.87
C ASN A 46 -12.06 -30.55 27.01
N GLY A 47 -11.43 -29.98 25.98
CA GLY A 47 -10.00 -29.67 25.98
C GLY A 47 -9.62 -28.37 26.69
N THR A 48 -10.59 -27.50 27.01
CA THR A 48 -10.32 -26.14 27.51
C THR A 48 -11.10 -25.76 28.76
N HIS A 49 -12.14 -26.51 29.12
CA HIS A 49 -12.95 -26.32 30.32
C HIS A 49 -12.66 -27.42 31.35
N PRO A 50 -12.29 -27.14 32.62
CA PRO A 50 -11.92 -25.87 33.25
C PRO A 50 -10.39 -25.75 33.44
N THR A 51 -9.59 -25.99 32.40
CA THR A 51 -8.13 -26.09 32.54
C THR A 51 -7.49 -24.72 32.81
N SER A 52 -6.90 -24.52 33.99
CA SER A 52 -6.33 -23.23 34.46
C SER A 52 -5.07 -22.73 33.73
N SER A 53 -4.48 -23.57 32.88
CA SER A 53 -3.23 -23.28 32.17
C SER A 53 -3.42 -22.50 30.87
N ASN A 54 -4.61 -22.52 30.27
CA ASN A 54 -4.87 -21.80 29.03
C ASN A 54 -5.08 -20.30 29.28
N PRO A 55 -4.73 -19.42 28.33
CA PRO A 55 -5.07 -17.99 28.40
C PRO A 55 -6.52 -17.69 27.98
N TRP A 56 -7.32 -18.71 27.68
CA TRP A 56 -8.75 -18.60 27.36
C TRP A 56 -9.58 -19.64 28.12
N SER A 57 -10.88 -19.36 28.26
CA SER A 57 -11.90 -20.29 28.76
C SER A 57 -12.97 -20.54 27.71
N THR A 58 -13.74 -21.61 27.90
CA THR A 58 -14.91 -21.90 27.07
C THR A 58 -16.16 -22.09 27.90
N ASP A 59 -17.31 -21.66 27.39
CA ASP A 59 -18.62 -21.81 28.05
C ASP A 59 -19.65 -22.29 27.02
N TRP A 60 -20.62 -23.09 27.45
CA TRP A 60 -21.77 -23.43 26.62
C TRP A 60 -22.71 -22.24 26.49
N VAL A 61 -23.18 -21.98 25.28
CA VAL A 61 -24.26 -21.02 25.00
C VAL A 61 -25.42 -21.79 24.39
N HIS A 62 -26.57 -21.76 25.07
CA HIS A 62 -27.81 -22.34 24.56
C HIS A 62 -28.48 -21.35 23.61
N ASN A 63 -28.75 -21.78 22.39
CA ASN A 63 -29.42 -20.96 21.39
C ASN A 63 -30.95 -21.10 21.51
N PRO A 64 -31.73 -20.09 21.06
CA PRO A 64 -33.19 -20.13 21.10
C PRO A 64 -33.80 -21.31 20.34
N ASP A 65 -33.11 -21.84 19.33
CA ASP A 65 -33.52 -22.99 18.53
C ASP A 65 -33.20 -24.35 19.18
N GLY A 66 -32.65 -24.35 20.41
CA GLY A 66 -32.25 -25.55 21.14
C GLY A 66 -30.85 -26.08 20.80
N SER A 67 -30.17 -25.51 19.81
CA SER A 67 -28.78 -25.85 19.50
C SER A 67 -27.80 -25.31 20.56
N LYS A 68 -26.57 -25.84 20.57
CA LYS A 68 -25.51 -25.41 21.48
C LYS A 68 -24.36 -24.78 20.70
N SER A 69 -24.00 -23.56 21.05
CA SER A 69 -22.78 -22.90 20.61
C SER A 69 -21.71 -22.94 21.70
N ILE A 70 -20.46 -22.70 21.33
CA ILE A 70 -19.39 -22.46 22.31
C ILE A 70 -19.09 -20.97 22.37
N LYS A 71 -18.96 -20.41 23.57
CA LYS A 71 -18.28 -19.13 23.78
C LYS A 71 -16.83 -19.42 24.10
N VAL A 72 -15.90 -18.73 23.44
CA VAL A 72 -14.47 -18.75 23.75
C VAL A 72 -14.06 -17.35 24.19
N THR A 73 -13.49 -17.22 25.38
CA THR A 73 -13.07 -15.92 25.95
C THR A 73 -11.59 -15.94 26.25
N VAL A 74 -10.81 -15.06 25.64
CA VAL A 74 -9.41 -14.83 26.03
C VAL A 74 -9.38 -13.88 27.21
N THR A 75 -8.95 -14.36 28.37
CA THR A 75 -9.06 -13.62 29.65
C THR A 75 -7.80 -12.83 30.00
N ARG A 76 -6.66 -13.14 29.37
CA ARG A 76 -5.39 -12.45 29.64
C ARG A 76 -4.40 -12.50 28.47
N GLY A 77 -3.60 -11.46 28.38
CA GLY A 77 -2.45 -11.35 27.47
C GLY A 77 -2.76 -10.68 26.14
N ILE A 78 -1.73 -10.55 25.31
CA ILE A 78 -1.73 -9.76 24.05
C ILE A 78 -1.29 -10.59 22.83
N GLY A 79 -1.10 -11.90 23.01
CA GLY A 79 -0.55 -12.81 21.99
C GLY A 79 -1.57 -13.28 20.96
N TYR A 80 -1.18 -14.21 20.10
CA TYR A 80 -2.08 -14.94 19.21
C TYR A 80 -2.49 -16.25 19.90
N TYR A 81 -3.79 -16.47 20.05
CA TYR A 81 -4.33 -17.62 20.76
C TYR A 81 -5.16 -18.49 19.80
N ASN A 82 -4.59 -19.62 19.38
CA ASN A 82 -5.22 -20.56 18.46
C ASN A 82 -5.98 -21.61 19.28
N TYR A 83 -7.31 -21.49 19.36
CA TYR A 83 -8.12 -22.46 20.09
C TYR A 83 -8.75 -23.52 19.19
N VAL A 84 -8.88 -23.29 17.87
CA VAL A 84 -9.19 -24.36 16.90
C VAL A 84 -7.96 -24.66 16.04
N VAL A 85 -7.66 -25.95 15.87
CA VAL A 85 -6.58 -26.46 15.04
C VAL A 85 -7.10 -27.63 14.21
N ILE A 86 -7.04 -27.49 12.88
CA ILE A 86 -7.52 -28.50 11.92
C ILE A 86 -6.29 -28.98 11.11
N PRO A 87 -5.70 -30.13 11.46
CA PRO A 87 -4.55 -30.67 10.74
C PRO A 87 -4.95 -31.22 9.36
N GLU A 88 -4.00 -31.22 8.43
CA GLU A 88 -4.17 -31.71 7.04
C GLU A 88 -4.86 -33.08 6.92
N ASN A 89 -4.60 -34.00 7.85
CA ASN A 89 -5.20 -35.34 7.82
C ASN A 89 -6.72 -35.37 8.10
N ARG A 90 -7.31 -34.22 8.45
CA ARG A 90 -8.76 -34.03 8.58
C ARG A 90 -9.39 -33.43 7.34
N LEU A 91 -8.59 -32.97 6.38
CA LEU A 91 -9.05 -32.43 5.10
C LEU A 91 -9.25 -33.56 4.08
N GLU A 92 -10.09 -33.32 3.07
CA GLU A 92 -10.29 -34.27 1.98
C GLU A 92 -8.96 -34.55 1.25
N LYS A 93 -8.61 -35.84 1.15
CA LYS A 93 -7.37 -36.25 0.51
C LYS A 93 -7.40 -35.96 -0.98
N GLY A 94 -6.30 -35.43 -1.51
CA GLY A 94 -6.15 -35.13 -2.94
C GLY A 94 -6.75 -33.81 -3.38
N GLN A 95 -7.46 -33.10 -2.49
CA GLN A 95 -7.93 -31.74 -2.73
C GLN A 95 -6.90 -30.72 -2.25
N THR A 96 -6.81 -29.60 -2.97
CA THR A 96 -6.02 -28.42 -2.57
C THR A 96 -6.91 -27.21 -2.32
N GLU A 97 -8.13 -27.23 -2.83
CA GLU A 97 -9.08 -26.14 -2.77
C GLU A 97 -10.09 -26.38 -1.64
N PHE A 98 -10.22 -25.40 -0.75
CA PHE A 98 -11.12 -25.48 0.39
C PHE A 98 -11.74 -24.13 0.70
N THR A 99 -12.93 -24.16 1.31
CA THR A 99 -13.56 -22.99 1.92
C THR A 99 -13.80 -23.27 3.39
N ALA A 100 -13.28 -22.41 4.26
CA ALA A 100 -13.66 -22.39 5.66
C ALA A 100 -14.86 -21.45 5.86
N GLU A 101 -15.99 -22.02 6.28
CA GLU A 101 -17.23 -21.31 6.62
C GLU A 101 -17.38 -21.27 8.14
N ILE A 102 -17.38 -20.06 8.70
CA ILE A 102 -17.61 -19.83 10.13
C ILE A 102 -18.86 -19.00 10.34
N THR A 103 -19.79 -19.49 11.16
CA THR A 103 -20.91 -18.70 11.69
C THR A 103 -20.66 -18.38 13.16
N PHE A 104 -20.75 -17.11 13.54
CA PHE A 104 -20.39 -16.65 14.88
C PHE A 104 -21.17 -15.40 15.30
N ARG A 105 -21.08 -15.10 16.60
CA ARG A 105 -21.50 -13.83 17.24
C ARG A 105 -20.35 -13.29 18.09
N ILE A 106 -20.27 -11.98 18.24
CA ILE A 106 -19.30 -11.35 19.16
C ILE A 106 -19.96 -11.16 20.52
N ALA A 107 -19.30 -11.66 21.57
CA ALA A 107 -19.70 -11.43 22.95
C ALA A 107 -18.91 -10.27 23.58
N GLU A 108 -17.64 -10.14 23.24
CA GLU A 108 -16.77 -9.02 23.63
C GLU A 108 -15.82 -8.69 22.47
N SER A 109 -15.77 -7.42 22.06
CA SER A 109 -14.91 -6.94 20.98
C SER A 109 -13.43 -7.15 21.30
N THR A 110 -12.62 -7.32 20.25
CA THR A 110 -11.17 -7.21 20.40
C THR A 110 -10.74 -5.76 20.57
N GLU A 111 -9.67 -5.52 21.32
CA GLU A 111 -9.05 -4.19 21.36
C GLU A 111 -8.31 -3.94 20.04
N LEU A 112 -8.78 -2.98 19.24
CA LEU A 112 -8.11 -2.61 17.99
C LEU A 112 -6.63 -2.25 18.22
N PRO A 113 -5.70 -2.66 17.33
CA PRO A 113 -5.90 -3.27 16.00
C PRO A 113 -6.05 -4.80 16.04
N ARG A 114 -6.23 -5.40 17.22
CA ARG A 114 -6.27 -6.85 17.34
C ARG A 114 -7.57 -7.39 16.73
N THR A 115 -7.50 -8.63 16.27
CA THR A 115 -8.54 -9.25 15.44
C THR A 115 -8.84 -10.67 15.91
N PHE A 116 -10.06 -11.11 15.64
CA PHE A 116 -10.34 -12.52 15.42
C PHE A 116 -9.75 -12.93 14.08
N PHE A 117 -9.33 -14.18 13.96
CA PHE A 117 -8.66 -14.64 12.76
C PHE A 117 -8.93 -16.10 12.45
N MET A 118 -8.73 -16.41 11.18
CA MET A 118 -8.52 -17.75 10.67
C MET A 118 -7.36 -17.71 9.68
N PHE A 119 -6.47 -18.69 9.73
CA PHE A 119 -5.39 -18.78 8.75
C PHE A 119 -5.00 -20.23 8.49
N ALA A 120 -4.56 -20.51 7.27
CA ALA A 120 -3.89 -21.76 6.94
C ALA A 120 -2.38 -21.52 6.93
N ARG A 121 -1.60 -22.40 7.55
CA ARG A 121 -0.14 -22.34 7.59
C ARG A 121 0.47 -23.61 7.06
N ASN A 122 1.51 -23.45 6.26
CA ASN A 122 2.38 -24.55 5.89
C ASN A 122 3.55 -24.66 6.89
N SER A 123 3.83 -25.88 7.35
CA SER A 123 4.91 -26.14 8.32
C SER A 123 6.31 -25.75 7.85
N LYS A 124 6.53 -25.53 6.55
CA LYS A 124 7.83 -25.06 6.01
C LYS A 124 8.15 -23.61 6.35
N SER A 125 7.16 -22.73 6.27
CA SER A 125 7.38 -21.30 6.44
C SER A 125 6.06 -20.56 6.60
N GLN A 126 6.09 -19.51 7.43
CA GLN A 126 4.98 -18.57 7.58
C GLN A 126 4.76 -17.69 6.34
N SER A 127 5.71 -17.68 5.40
CA SER A 127 5.56 -16.97 4.12
C SER A 127 4.42 -17.53 3.25
N TYR A 128 3.98 -18.76 3.52
CA TYR A 128 2.85 -19.39 2.84
C TYR A 128 1.52 -19.17 3.56
N ASP A 129 1.49 -18.46 4.69
CA ASP A 129 0.27 -18.32 5.47
C ASP A 129 -0.83 -17.60 4.66
N LEU A 130 -2.00 -18.23 4.57
CA LEU A 130 -3.21 -17.63 4.01
C LEU A 130 -4.05 -17.08 5.17
N TRP A 131 -4.40 -15.80 5.15
CA TRP A 131 -5.05 -15.13 6.29
C TRP A 131 -6.44 -14.57 5.96
N GLN A 132 -7.37 -14.81 6.87
CA GLN A 132 -8.61 -14.05 7.04
C GLN A 132 -8.65 -13.45 8.45
N ARG A 133 -8.94 -12.15 8.55
CA ARG A 133 -9.05 -11.43 9.84
C ARG A 133 -10.33 -10.63 9.88
N TRP A 134 -10.87 -10.45 11.07
CA TRP A 134 -12.04 -9.62 11.31
C TRP A 134 -12.14 -9.14 12.77
N VAL A 135 -13.00 -8.15 12.98
CA VAL A 135 -13.45 -7.61 14.25
C VAL A 135 -14.98 -7.55 14.24
N GLY A 136 -15.59 -7.26 15.38
CA GLY A 136 -17.03 -7.01 15.50
C GLY A 136 -17.38 -6.51 16.89
N GLU A 137 -18.61 -6.02 17.07
CA GLU A 137 -19.11 -5.51 18.35
C GLU A 137 -20.22 -6.42 18.94
N PRO A 138 -20.36 -6.48 20.27
CA PRO A 138 -21.51 -7.06 20.92
C PRO A 138 -22.81 -6.43 20.40
N GLY A 139 -23.76 -7.26 20.00
CA GLY A 139 -25.06 -6.81 19.49
C GLY A 139 -25.17 -6.70 17.97
N ASP A 140 -24.08 -6.87 17.22
CA ASP A 140 -24.10 -6.92 15.74
C ASP A 140 -24.81 -8.18 15.18
N GLY A 141 -25.24 -9.09 16.05
CA GLY A 141 -25.96 -10.31 15.68
C GLY A 141 -25.03 -11.42 15.18
N GLN A 142 -25.64 -12.41 14.52
CA GLN A 142 -24.93 -13.56 13.94
C GLN A 142 -24.42 -13.21 12.55
N ARG A 143 -23.19 -13.65 12.21
CA ARG A 143 -22.61 -13.53 10.88
C ARG A 143 -21.97 -14.82 10.43
N THR A 144 -21.94 -15.03 9.12
CA THR A 144 -21.11 -16.03 8.46
C THR A 144 -19.96 -15.39 7.67
N ILE A 145 -18.73 -15.87 7.84
CA ILE A 145 -17.58 -15.55 6.98
C ILE A 145 -17.19 -16.80 6.19
N ARG A 146 -16.92 -16.62 4.90
CA ARG A 146 -16.34 -17.65 4.02
C ARG A 146 -14.91 -17.25 3.66
N PHE A 147 -13.98 -18.16 3.91
CA PHE A 147 -12.56 -17.98 3.63
C PHE A 147 -12.11 -19.03 2.61
N PRO A 148 -12.09 -18.69 1.32
CA PRO A 148 -11.55 -19.58 0.29
C PRO A 148 -10.02 -19.68 0.42
N MET A 149 -9.51 -20.88 0.23
CA MET A 149 -8.10 -21.23 0.36
C MET A 149 -7.67 -22.17 -0.75
N ASN A 150 -6.47 -21.93 -1.30
CA ASN A 150 -5.78 -22.88 -2.15
C ASN A 150 -4.50 -23.35 -1.44
N LEU A 151 -4.57 -24.52 -0.82
CA LEU A 151 -3.50 -25.14 -0.03
C LEU A 151 -2.53 -25.90 -0.94
N ILE A 152 -1.79 -25.15 -1.77
CA ILE A 152 -0.84 -25.72 -2.74
C ILE A 152 0.17 -26.62 -2.02
N PRO A 153 0.42 -27.87 -2.48
CA PRO A 153 1.41 -28.75 -1.88
C PRO A 153 2.80 -28.13 -1.88
N ILE A 154 3.45 -28.13 -0.72
CA ILE A 154 4.84 -27.68 -0.56
C ILE A 154 5.67 -28.88 -0.16
N GLU A 155 6.78 -29.13 -0.86
CA GLU A 155 7.65 -30.29 -0.62
C GLU A 155 8.07 -30.39 0.85
N GLY A 156 7.74 -31.51 1.50
CA GLY A 156 8.02 -31.77 2.92
C GLY A 156 7.29 -30.84 3.90
N GLY A 157 6.32 -30.07 3.43
CA GLY A 157 5.42 -29.22 4.21
C GLY A 157 4.11 -29.91 4.48
N LYS A 158 3.42 -29.48 5.54
CA LYS A 158 2.07 -29.92 5.90
C LYS A 158 1.22 -28.70 6.19
N TRP A 159 -0.02 -28.70 5.71
CA TRP A 159 -0.95 -27.62 6.00
C TRP A 159 -1.66 -27.82 7.34
N THR A 160 -1.99 -26.72 8.00
CA THR A 160 -2.84 -26.72 9.20
C THR A 160 -3.67 -25.44 9.21
N ILE A 161 -4.97 -25.57 9.41
CA ILE A 161 -5.88 -24.43 9.55
C ILE A 161 -6.04 -24.11 11.03
N TYR A 162 -5.92 -22.84 11.37
CA TYR A 162 -6.03 -22.31 12.73
C TYR A 162 -7.15 -21.28 12.79
N MET A 163 -7.89 -21.26 13.89
CA MET A 163 -8.79 -20.16 14.23
C MET A 163 -8.50 -19.70 15.66
N GLY A 164 -8.58 -18.39 15.86
CA GLY A 164 -8.16 -17.80 17.12
C GLY A 164 -8.55 -16.34 17.32
N CYS A 165 -8.01 -15.77 18.38
CA CYS A 165 -8.12 -14.36 18.73
C CYS A 165 -6.73 -13.79 19.07
N GLN A 166 -6.47 -12.55 18.68
CA GLN A 166 -5.28 -11.82 19.10
C GLN A 166 -5.62 -10.96 20.33
N GLY A 167 -4.92 -11.18 21.44
CA GLY A 167 -5.21 -10.53 22.72
C GLY A 167 -6.61 -10.86 23.25
N LEU A 168 -7.17 -9.96 24.04
CA LEU A 168 -8.48 -10.11 24.69
C LEU A 168 -9.63 -10.02 23.69
N GLY A 169 -10.67 -10.81 23.92
CA GLY A 169 -11.89 -10.85 23.12
C GLY A 169 -12.72 -12.10 23.43
N SER A 170 -14.02 -12.04 23.15
CA SER A 170 -14.95 -13.16 23.34
C SER A 170 -15.81 -13.37 22.11
N ILE A 171 -15.76 -14.59 21.56
CA ILE A 171 -16.51 -15.00 20.37
C ILE A 171 -17.38 -16.21 20.69
N ILE A 172 -18.61 -16.19 20.20
CA ILE A 172 -19.51 -17.33 20.24
C ILE A 172 -19.50 -17.98 18.87
N ILE A 173 -19.00 -19.20 18.77
CA ILE A 173 -18.90 -19.97 17.53
C ILE A 173 -20.15 -20.83 17.42
N ASP A 174 -20.99 -20.51 16.44
CA ASP A 174 -22.23 -21.21 16.17
C ASP A 174 -22.02 -22.36 15.18
N LYS A 175 -21.12 -22.17 14.21
CA LYS A 175 -20.76 -23.18 13.21
C LYS A 175 -19.34 -22.95 12.71
N LEU A 176 -18.61 -24.03 12.46
CA LEU A 176 -17.36 -24.01 11.70
C LEU A 176 -17.29 -25.26 10.82
N VAL A 177 -17.19 -25.06 9.50
CA VAL A 177 -17.10 -26.13 8.49
C VAL A 177 -15.97 -25.83 7.52
N ILE A 178 -15.19 -26.85 7.15
CA ILE A 178 -14.25 -26.80 6.04
C ILE A 178 -14.83 -27.67 4.91
N LYS A 179 -15.12 -27.03 3.78
CA LYS A 179 -15.67 -27.66 2.58
C LYS A 179 -14.59 -27.78 1.52
N SER A 180 -14.65 -28.81 0.69
CA SER A 180 -13.83 -28.88 -0.53
C SER A 180 -14.36 -27.90 -1.59
N GLY A 181 -13.44 -27.33 -2.38
CA GLY A 181 -13.74 -26.26 -3.34
C GLY A 181 -13.67 -24.86 -2.73
N ARG A 182 -13.67 -23.82 -3.57
CA ARG A 182 -13.44 -22.41 -3.16
C ARG A 182 -14.68 -21.52 -3.08
N ASP A 183 -15.88 -22.06 -3.26
CA ASP A 183 -17.11 -21.24 -3.42
C ASP A 183 -16.93 -20.09 -4.45
N MET A 184 -16.08 -20.31 -5.46
CA MET A 184 -15.73 -19.37 -6.51
C MET A 184 -16.08 -19.96 -7.87
N VAL A 185 -16.54 -19.10 -8.79
CA VAL A 185 -16.71 -19.47 -10.20
C VAL A 185 -15.36 -19.28 -10.90
N MET A 186 -14.70 -20.39 -11.24
CA MET A 186 -13.49 -20.39 -12.04
C MET A 186 -13.85 -20.64 -13.49
N GLN A 187 -13.36 -19.77 -14.39
CA GLN A 187 -13.54 -19.94 -15.82
C GLN A 187 -12.16 -20.12 -16.47
N GLU A 188 -11.92 -21.32 -17.01
CA GLU A 188 -10.68 -21.62 -17.71
C GLU A 188 -10.61 -20.87 -19.04
N PRO A 189 -9.42 -20.40 -19.45
CA PRO A 189 -9.24 -19.80 -20.76
C PRO A 189 -9.49 -20.86 -21.84
N THR A 190 -10.32 -20.51 -22.83
CA THR A 190 -10.59 -21.38 -23.98
C THR A 190 -10.19 -20.65 -25.25
N ALA A 191 -9.52 -21.36 -26.17
CA ALA A 191 -9.19 -20.82 -27.48
C ALA A 191 -10.47 -20.66 -28.30
N ASN A 192 -10.64 -19.51 -28.97
CA ASN A 192 -11.81 -19.20 -29.81
C ASN A 192 -13.15 -19.39 -29.07
N ALA A 193 -13.19 -19.02 -27.78
CA ALA A 193 -14.39 -19.09 -26.97
C ALA A 193 -15.55 -18.33 -27.63
N SER A 194 -16.74 -18.92 -27.60
CA SER A 194 -17.98 -18.19 -27.87
C SER A 194 -18.40 -17.44 -26.60
N ASP A 195 -19.18 -16.36 -26.74
CA ASP A 195 -19.72 -15.63 -25.59
C ASP A 195 -20.43 -16.58 -24.62
N VAL A 196 -19.91 -16.67 -23.39
CA VAL A 196 -20.41 -17.62 -22.37
C VAL A 196 -21.64 -17.05 -21.65
N ALA A 197 -21.83 -15.73 -21.69
CA ALA A 197 -23.00 -15.05 -21.14
C ALA A 197 -23.40 -13.85 -22.01
N LYS A 198 -24.70 -13.69 -22.29
CA LYS A 198 -25.23 -12.44 -22.83
C LYS A 198 -25.36 -11.43 -21.69
N THR A 199 -24.95 -10.19 -21.93
CA THR A 199 -25.22 -9.10 -20.99
C THR A 199 -26.72 -9.04 -20.69
N THR A 200 -27.08 -9.03 -19.41
CA THR A 200 -28.49 -8.88 -19.02
C THR A 200 -29.01 -7.56 -19.61
N PRO A 201 -30.14 -7.58 -20.35
CA PRO A 201 -30.70 -6.36 -20.91
C PRO A 201 -30.86 -5.26 -19.85
N GLY A 202 -30.45 -4.04 -20.16
CA GLY A 202 -30.54 -2.89 -19.26
C GLY A 202 -29.35 -2.67 -18.32
N ILE A 203 -28.35 -3.55 -18.31
CA ILE A 203 -27.09 -3.30 -17.60
C ILE A 203 -26.21 -2.37 -18.46
N PRO A 204 -25.88 -1.14 -18.01
CA PRO A 204 -25.02 -0.24 -18.75
C PRO A 204 -23.58 -0.74 -18.76
N THR A 205 -22.93 -0.67 -19.92
CA THR A 205 -21.50 -0.88 -20.05
C THR A 205 -20.74 0.30 -19.45
N ALA A 206 -19.63 0.03 -18.76
CA ALA A 206 -18.75 1.08 -18.26
C ALA A 206 -18.29 1.99 -19.42
N SER A 207 -18.43 3.30 -19.23
CA SER A 207 -17.92 4.31 -20.17
C SER A 207 -16.51 4.76 -19.84
N GLY A 208 -16.10 4.61 -18.57
CA GLY A 208 -14.81 5.06 -18.06
C GLY A 208 -14.68 6.58 -18.07
N TYR A 209 -13.45 7.04 -18.33
CA TYR A 209 -13.04 8.44 -18.34
C TYR A 209 -13.78 9.27 -19.40
N LYS A 210 -14.06 10.54 -19.04
CA LYS A 210 -14.59 11.58 -19.92
C LYS A 210 -13.52 12.65 -20.15
N ASP A 211 -13.33 13.02 -21.41
CA ASP A 211 -12.35 14.04 -21.79
C ASP A 211 -12.52 15.35 -21.01
N ILE A 212 -11.39 15.87 -20.53
CA ILE A 212 -11.27 17.15 -19.82
C ILE A 212 -10.32 18.09 -20.54
N THR A 213 -10.40 19.38 -20.20
CA THR A 213 -9.39 20.37 -20.59
C THR A 213 -8.52 20.72 -19.39
N VAL A 214 -7.21 20.57 -19.55
CA VAL A 214 -6.22 21.06 -18.59
C VAL A 214 -5.63 22.37 -19.12
N ASP A 215 -6.09 23.50 -18.59
CA ASP A 215 -5.63 24.81 -19.02
C ASP A 215 -4.13 25.02 -18.77
N LEU A 216 -3.46 25.60 -19.76
CA LEU A 216 -2.06 26.03 -19.64
C LEU A 216 -2.01 27.49 -19.15
N PRO A 217 -0.84 27.97 -18.67
CA PRO A 217 -0.61 29.40 -18.48
C PRO A 217 -1.10 30.19 -19.68
N ARG A 218 -1.90 31.24 -19.43
CA ARG A 218 -2.50 32.03 -20.50
C ARG A 218 -1.44 32.54 -21.47
N LYS A 219 -1.72 32.56 -22.77
CA LYS A 219 -0.82 33.23 -23.72
C LYS A 219 -0.91 34.74 -23.52
N SER A 220 0.23 35.43 -23.55
CA SER A 220 0.31 36.88 -23.43
C SER A 220 1.56 37.41 -24.13
N ASP A 221 1.40 38.44 -24.96
CA ASP A 221 2.53 39.13 -25.60
C ASP A 221 3.41 39.89 -24.59
N THR A 222 2.92 40.06 -23.35
CA THR A 222 3.65 40.70 -22.25
C THR A 222 4.23 39.70 -21.25
N ALA A 223 4.22 38.40 -21.57
CA ALA A 223 4.70 37.35 -20.67
C ALA A 223 6.14 37.62 -20.22
N LYS A 224 6.38 37.61 -18.91
CA LYS A 224 7.70 37.91 -18.34
C LYS A 224 8.54 36.64 -18.21
N VAL A 225 9.81 36.73 -18.59
CA VAL A 225 10.76 35.63 -18.43
C VAL A 225 11.77 35.98 -17.33
N LEU A 226 11.81 35.17 -16.28
CA LEU A 226 12.81 35.19 -15.22
C LEU A 226 13.86 34.13 -15.54
N SER A 227 15.01 34.57 -16.06
CA SER A 227 16.12 33.66 -16.38
C SER A 227 16.95 33.35 -15.14
N ALA A 228 17.29 32.07 -14.96
CA ALA A 228 18.22 31.61 -13.92
C ALA A 228 19.70 31.84 -14.28
N LYS A 229 19.99 32.30 -15.50
CA LYS A 229 21.36 32.58 -15.97
C LYS A 229 22.07 33.56 -15.04
N GLY A 230 23.25 33.18 -14.54
CA GLY A 230 24.03 33.98 -13.60
C GLY A 230 23.47 34.03 -12.17
N ARG A 231 22.33 33.38 -11.91
CA ARG A 231 21.74 33.24 -10.58
C ARG A 231 21.96 31.84 -10.01
N LEU A 232 21.92 30.83 -10.87
CA LEU A 232 22.30 29.45 -10.57
C LEU A 232 23.66 29.15 -11.19
N ILE A 233 24.51 28.47 -10.43
CA ILE A 233 25.83 28.04 -10.86
C ILE A 233 25.75 26.54 -11.20
N PRO A 234 25.89 26.14 -12.47
CA PRO A 234 25.90 24.73 -12.85
C PRO A 234 27.24 24.08 -12.48
N ASP A 235 27.25 22.75 -12.50
CA ASP A 235 28.48 21.95 -12.54
C ASP A 235 29.35 22.36 -13.74
N SER A 236 30.66 22.20 -13.56
CA SER A 236 31.65 22.34 -14.62
C SER A 236 32.17 20.95 -15.01
N ASN A 237 33.48 20.79 -15.23
CA ASN A 237 34.10 19.45 -15.34
C ASN A 237 34.06 18.68 -14.02
N THR A 238 33.81 19.38 -12.91
CA THR A 238 33.63 18.78 -11.58
C THR A 238 32.34 19.27 -10.94
N PRO A 239 31.73 18.48 -10.04
CA PRO A 239 30.62 18.92 -9.20
C PRO A 239 30.89 20.23 -8.47
N VAL A 240 29.89 21.09 -8.33
CA VAL A 240 29.97 22.26 -7.44
C VAL A 240 30.09 21.83 -5.97
N SER A 241 30.68 22.71 -5.15
CA SER A 241 30.76 22.49 -3.70
C SER A 241 29.39 22.53 -3.03
N ASP A 242 29.30 21.97 -1.82
CA ASP A 242 28.08 22.03 -1.01
C ASP A 242 27.59 23.46 -0.75
N ASP A 243 28.51 24.41 -0.54
CA ASP A 243 28.16 25.81 -0.32
C ASP A 243 27.51 26.43 -1.56
N VAL A 244 28.02 26.09 -2.75
CA VAL A 244 27.42 26.52 -4.02
C VAL A 244 26.07 25.84 -4.23
N ALA A 245 25.94 24.55 -3.93
CA ALA A 245 24.67 23.84 -3.99
C ALA A 245 23.63 24.41 -3.02
N GLN A 246 24.04 24.83 -1.83
CA GLN A 246 23.18 25.53 -0.87
C GLN A 246 22.79 26.93 -1.37
N ALA A 247 23.71 27.66 -1.99
CA ALA A 247 23.44 28.95 -2.62
C ALA A 247 22.45 28.83 -3.80
N ASN A 248 22.61 27.81 -4.64
CA ASN A 248 21.67 27.47 -5.71
C ASN A 248 20.25 27.22 -5.16
N SER A 249 20.11 26.48 -4.05
CA SER A 249 18.82 26.25 -3.41
C SER A 249 18.14 27.56 -2.98
N ILE A 250 18.91 28.49 -2.41
CA ILE A 250 18.41 29.81 -1.98
C ILE A 250 18.04 30.66 -3.19
N ALA A 251 18.87 30.67 -4.24
CA ALA A 251 18.63 31.42 -5.46
C ALA A 251 17.37 30.93 -6.21
N MET A 252 17.14 29.62 -6.23
CA MET A 252 15.91 29.03 -6.79
C MET A 252 14.66 29.51 -6.04
N GLN A 253 14.65 29.47 -4.70
CA GLN A 253 13.50 29.99 -3.93
C GLN A 253 13.27 31.48 -4.17
N ARG A 254 14.35 32.27 -4.33
CA ARG A 254 14.24 33.71 -4.67
C ARG A 254 13.58 33.90 -6.04
N LEU A 255 13.97 33.12 -7.05
CA LEU A 255 13.33 33.13 -8.37
C LEU A 255 11.84 32.82 -8.30
N ILE A 256 11.45 31.81 -7.51
CA ILE A 256 10.03 31.47 -7.30
C ILE A 256 9.26 32.62 -6.62
N ASN A 257 9.86 33.24 -5.60
CA ASN A 257 9.26 34.37 -4.90
C ASN A 257 9.12 35.61 -5.80
N GLU A 258 10.08 35.85 -6.70
CA GLU A 258 9.98 36.89 -7.73
C GLU A 258 8.85 36.59 -8.70
N ALA A 259 8.76 35.35 -9.20
CA ALA A 259 7.70 34.92 -10.10
C ALA A 259 6.32 35.14 -9.47
N LYS A 260 6.12 34.78 -8.20
CA LYS A 260 4.85 34.98 -7.48
C LYS A 260 4.36 36.44 -7.51
N ARG A 261 5.27 37.41 -7.54
CA ARG A 261 4.93 38.85 -7.55
C ARG A 261 4.58 39.39 -8.93
N ILE A 262 4.83 38.62 -9.99
CA ILE A 262 4.55 39.03 -11.37
C ILE A 262 3.10 38.63 -11.72
N PRO A 263 2.22 39.61 -12.03
CA PRO A 263 0.86 39.30 -12.45
C PRO A 263 0.84 38.68 -13.86
N GLY A 264 -0.15 37.84 -14.11
CA GLY A 264 -0.32 37.17 -15.40
C GLY A 264 0.79 36.17 -15.73
N SER A 265 0.92 35.89 -17.02
CA SER A 265 1.75 34.82 -17.55
C SER A 265 3.23 35.09 -17.43
N LYS A 266 3.95 34.08 -16.97
CA LYS A 266 5.37 34.20 -16.65
C LYS A 266 6.09 32.87 -16.77
N THR A 267 7.38 32.95 -17.02
CA THR A 267 8.24 31.78 -17.15
C THR A 267 9.46 31.92 -16.25
N ILE A 268 9.73 30.91 -15.43
CA ILE A 268 11.06 30.69 -14.86
C ILE A 268 11.81 29.84 -15.88
N LEU A 269 12.85 30.41 -16.49
CA LEU A 269 13.66 29.75 -17.51
C LEU A 269 14.99 29.33 -16.90
N ILE A 270 15.26 28.02 -16.87
CA ILE A 270 16.51 27.46 -16.37
C ILE A 270 17.37 27.10 -17.59
N PRO A 271 18.48 27.83 -17.87
CA PRO A 271 19.36 27.48 -18.97
C PRO A 271 19.90 26.05 -18.81
N LYS A 272 20.02 25.30 -19.91
CA LYS A 272 20.51 23.93 -19.89
C LYS A 272 21.82 23.80 -19.10
N GLY A 273 21.81 22.97 -18.07
CA GLY A 273 22.98 22.64 -17.26
C GLY A 273 22.68 21.55 -16.23
N ILE A 274 23.72 21.06 -15.57
CA ILE A 274 23.58 20.21 -14.38
C ILE A 274 23.70 21.11 -13.17
N TYR A 275 22.68 21.17 -12.33
CA TYR A 275 22.62 22.02 -11.15
C TYR A 275 22.48 21.16 -9.90
N ARG A 276 23.32 21.43 -8.90
CA ARG A 276 23.23 20.74 -7.62
C ARG A 276 22.58 21.61 -6.55
N PHE A 277 21.86 20.95 -5.65
CA PHE A 277 21.07 21.60 -4.62
C PHE A 277 21.21 20.88 -3.27
N ALA A 278 21.53 21.63 -2.21
CA ALA A 278 21.71 21.11 -0.86
C ALA A 278 20.74 21.76 0.13
N SER A 279 19.44 21.76 -0.18
CA SER A 279 18.44 22.41 0.69
C SER A 279 18.17 21.62 1.98
N LYS A 280 17.77 22.34 3.04
CA LYS A 280 17.23 21.76 4.29
C LYS A 280 15.69 21.73 4.31
N ALA A 281 15.05 22.29 3.28
CA ALA A 281 13.61 22.43 3.15
C ALA A 281 13.19 22.43 1.67
N ALA A 282 11.90 22.26 1.42
CA ALA A 282 11.34 22.30 0.07
C ALA A 282 11.49 23.67 -0.59
N TRP A 283 11.51 23.68 -1.93
CA TRP A 283 11.14 24.87 -2.69
C TRP A 283 9.63 25.03 -2.70
N ILE A 284 9.17 26.14 -2.14
CA ILE A 284 7.75 26.43 -1.96
C ILE A 284 7.26 27.20 -3.19
N VAL A 285 6.44 26.54 -4.00
CA VAL A 285 5.68 27.09 -5.14
C VAL A 285 4.22 27.16 -4.69
N ASP A 286 3.84 28.23 -4.01
CA ASP A 286 2.54 28.33 -3.34
C ASP A 286 1.76 29.56 -3.79
N GLY A 287 0.50 29.38 -4.18
CA GLY A 287 -0.40 30.47 -4.57
C GLY A 287 0.09 31.24 -5.80
N ILE A 288 0.52 30.53 -6.84
CA ILE A 288 1.00 31.13 -8.10
C ILE A 288 0.09 30.73 -9.25
N ASP A 289 -0.38 31.73 -9.99
CA ASP A 289 -1.16 31.55 -11.21
C ASP A 289 -0.31 31.75 -12.47
N ASP A 290 -0.63 31.04 -13.56
CA ASP A 290 -0.08 31.26 -14.91
C ASP A 290 1.47 31.22 -14.96
N LEU A 291 2.07 30.16 -14.43
CA LEU A 291 3.54 29.99 -14.41
C LEU A 291 3.97 28.81 -15.29
N THR A 292 5.01 29.01 -16.10
CA THR A 292 5.80 27.95 -16.71
C THR A 292 7.16 27.85 -16.02
N PHE A 293 7.51 26.68 -15.51
CA PHE A 293 8.86 26.33 -15.08
C PHE A 293 9.50 25.52 -16.22
N ASP A 294 10.39 26.16 -16.99
CA ASP A 294 11.03 25.59 -18.18
C ASP A 294 12.48 25.21 -17.85
N GLY A 295 12.73 23.91 -17.76
CA GLY A 295 14.04 23.36 -17.44
C GLY A 295 15.03 23.38 -18.60
N GLN A 296 14.61 23.59 -19.85
CA GLN A 296 15.45 23.53 -21.05
C GLN A 296 16.32 22.24 -21.17
N GLY A 297 15.86 21.12 -20.59
CA GLY A 297 16.62 19.87 -20.50
C GLY A 297 17.74 19.89 -19.46
N SER A 298 17.64 20.76 -18.44
CA SER A 298 18.57 20.79 -17.30
C SER A 298 18.39 19.58 -16.40
N GLU A 299 19.42 19.27 -15.62
CA GLU A 299 19.42 18.21 -14.63
C GLU A 299 19.60 18.77 -13.23
N PHE A 300 18.71 18.41 -12.30
CA PHE A 300 18.75 18.81 -10.90
C PHE A 300 19.20 17.64 -10.04
N ILE A 301 20.36 17.76 -9.41
CA ILE A 301 20.90 16.74 -8.49
C ILE A 301 20.74 17.22 -7.04
N PHE A 302 19.97 16.49 -6.25
CA PHE A 302 19.83 16.76 -4.82
C PHE A 302 21.03 16.17 -4.06
N GLN A 303 21.83 17.05 -3.47
CA GLN A 303 23.19 16.76 -2.99
C GLN A 303 23.24 16.22 -1.57
N ARG A 304 22.26 16.56 -0.73
CA ARG A 304 22.22 16.23 0.70
C ARG A 304 20.82 15.78 1.13
N LEU A 305 20.80 14.91 2.12
CA LEU A 305 19.56 14.30 2.60
C LEU A 305 18.94 15.21 3.65
N TYR A 306 17.68 15.54 3.45
CA TYR A 306 16.77 15.96 4.51
C TYR A 306 15.48 15.15 4.37
N TYR A 307 14.59 15.25 5.35
CA TYR A 307 13.28 14.59 5.29
C TYR A 307 12.24 15.58 4.78
N GLY A 308 11.65 15.33 3.60
CA GLY A 308 10.68 16.26 3.00
C GLY A 308 10.52 16.10 1.49
N GLU A 309 10.19 17.19 0.81
CA GLU A 309 9.95 17.22 -0.64
C GLU A 309 10.84 18.24 -1.33
N CYS A 310 11.33 17.96 -2.54
CA CYS A 310 12.19 18.89 -3.26
C CYS A 310 11.39 20.13 -3.72
N PHE A 311 10.25 19.90 -4.35
CA PHE A 311 9.25 20.91 -4.65
C PHE A 311 8.00 20.68 -3.80
N LEU A 312 7.55 21.72 -3.10
CA LEU A 312 6.23 21.80 -2.48
C LEU A 312 5.36 22.75 -3.30
N VAL A 313 4.46 22.19 -4.09
CA VAL A 313 3.59 22.91 -5.04
C VAL A 313 2.16 22.95 -4.50
N MET A 314 1.72 24.12 -4.04
CA MET A 314 0.45 24.26 -3.31
C MET A 314 -0.40 25.39 -3.88
N HIS A 315 -1.72 25.24 -3.91
CA HIS A 315 -2.67 26.32 -4.22
C HIS A 315 -2.38 27.08 -5.54
N CYS A 316 -1.78 26.43 -6.53
CA CYS A 316 -1.44 27.04 -7.81
C CYS A 316 -2.54 26.80 -8.86
N ASN A 317 -2.61 27.68 -9.86
CA ASN A 317 -3.57 27.59 -10.96
C ASN A 317 -2.87 27.78 -12.32
N ARG A 318 -3.11 26.89 -13.29
CA ARG A 318 -2.46 26.95 -14.62
C ARG A 318 -0.93 27.00 -14.49
N LEU A 319 -0.36 25.90 -14.02
CA LEU A 319 1.08 25.73 -13.78
C LEU A 319 1.63 24.62 -14.67
N VAL A 320 2.78 24.87 -15.31
CA VAL A 320 3.48 23.87 -16.14
C VAL A 320 4.90 23.71 -15.63
N PHE A 321 5.32 22.48 -15.35
CA PHE A 321 6.73 22.09 -15.28
C PHE A 321 7.09 21.35 -16.56
N LYS A 322 8.17 21.74 -17.23
CA LYS A 322 8.60 21.02 -18.43
C LYS A 322 10.10 20.92 -18.61
N ASP A 323 10.51 19.89 -19.35
CA ASP A 323 11.87 19.65 -19.82
C ASP A 323 12.93 19.66 -18.70
N LEU A 324 12.74 18.81 -17.69
CA LEU A 324 13.63 18.74 -16.53
C LEU A 324 14.00 17.30 -16.17
N TYR A 325 15.27 17.09 -15.84
CA TYR A 325 15.77 15.86 -15.23
C TYR A 325 15.98 16.06 -13.74
N ILE A 326 15.66 15.06 -12.93
CA ILE A 326 15.86 15.04 -11.48
C ILE A 326 16.67 13.81 -11.10
N ASP A 327 17.69 13.99 -10.29
CA ASP A 327 18.45 12.89 -9.72
C ASP A 327 18.88 13.13 -8.27
N TRP A 328 19.40 12.08 -7.67
CA TRP A 328 19.92 12.06 -6.32
C TRP A 328 21.44 11.85 -6.33
N ASN A 329 22.15 12.47 -5.38
CA ASN A 329 23.58 12.27 -5.24
C ASN A 329 23.92 10.91 -4.58
N TRP A 330 24.09 9.89 -5.41
CA TRP A 330 24.45 8.54 -4.98
C TRP A 330 25.79 8.46 -4.24
N ASP A 331 26.77 9.30 -4.60
CA ASP A 331 28.09 9.34 -3.96
C ASP A 331 28.04 9.83 -2.51
N TYR A 332 27.03 10.65 -2.19
CA TYR A 332 26.77 11.06 -0.82
C TYR A 332 26.17 9.92 0.00
N LYS A 333 25.07 9.33 -0.49
CA LYS A 333 24.41 8.21 0.18
C LYS A 333 23.60 7.37 -0.81
N PRO A 334 23.92 6.08 -1.01
CA PRO A 334 23.17 5.26 -1.95
C PRO A 334 21.74 5.01 -1.48
N ILE A 335 20.78 4.92 -2.41
CA ILE A 335 19.41 4.50 -2.09
C ILE A 335 19.39 3.00 -1.78
N ALA A 336 20.14 2.21 -2.55
CA ALA A 336 20.30 0.78 -2.38
C ALA A 336 21.60 0.28 -3.02
N SER A 337 22.14 -0.82 -2.53
CA SER A 337 23.38 -1.43 -3.06
C SER A 337 23.13 -2.86 -3.50
N ILE A 338 23.99 -3.43 -4.34
CA ILE A 338 23.91 -4.83 -4.77
C ILE A 338 25.09 -5.57 -4.19
N GLY A 339 24.82 -6.62 -3.42
CA GLY A 339 25.86 -7.46 -2.85
C GLY A 339 25.59 -8.94 -3.05
N THR A 340 26.64 -9.71 -3.31
CA THR A 340 26.59 -11.16 -3.52
C THR A 340 27.10 -11.90 -2.30
N ILE A 341 26.34 -12.88 -1.81
CA ILE A 341 26.76 -13.69 -0.66
C ILE A 341 27.92 -14.60 -1.06
N LYS A 342 29.07 -14.46 -0.42
CA LYS A 342 30.26 -15.30 -0.66
C LYS A 342 30.35 -16.46 0.33
N SER A 343 29.90 -16.24 1.56
CA SER A 343 29.81 -17.29 2.58
C SER A 343 28.72 -16.96 3.58
N LEU A 344 28.22 -18.00 4.23
CA LEU A 344 27.22 -17.92 5.30
C LEU A 344 27.66 -18.86 6.44
N SER A 345 27.60 -18.40 7.68
CA SER A 345 27.85 -19.24 8.84
C SER A 345 26.82 -20.37 8.94
N ALA A 346 27.17 -21.47 9.60
CA ALA A 346 26.29 -22.62 9.75
C ALA A 346 24.96 -22.28 10.46
N ASP A 347 24.96 -21.29 11.36
CA ASP A 347 23.76 -20.80 12.05
C ASP A 347 22.99 -19.72 11.26
N GLY A 348 23.48 -19.33 10.09
CA GLY A 348 22.92 -18.29 9.21
C GLY A 348 22.87 -16.89 9.81
N LYS A 349 23.64 -16.60 10.87
CA LYS A 349 23.69 -15.28 11.51
C LYS A 349 24.83 -14.40 11.04
N SER A 350 25.84 -14.93 10.37
CA SER A 350 26.93 -14.15 9.79
C SER A 350 27.07 -14.47 8.31
N ALA A 351 27.19 -13.44 7.49
CA ALA A 351 27.41 -13.58 6.05
C ALA A 351 28.53 -12.65 5.57
N VAL A 352 29.34 -13.11 4.63
CA VAL A 352 30.25 -12.26 3.86
C VAL A 352 29.55 -11.89 2.56
N MET A 353 29.40 -10.59 2.31
CA MET A 353 28.77 -10.05 1.11
C MET A 353 29.76 -9.20 0.31
N GLU A 354 29.93 -9.52 -0.97
CA GLU A 354 30.81 -8.81 -1.90
C GLU A 354 30.02 -7.82 -2.75
N PHE A 355 30.48 -6.57 -2.81
CA PHE A 355 29.91 -5.48 -3.58
C PHE A 355 30.80 -5.17 -4.77
N ALA A 356 30.74 -6.01 -5.80
CA ALA A 356 31.65 -5.95 -6.96
C ALA A 356 31.61 -4.64 -7.75
N ASP A 357 30.50 -3.91 -7.68
CA ASP A 357 30.30 -2.62 -8.36
C ASP A 357 30.85 -1.41 -7.57
N LEU A 358 31.38 -1.63 -6.36
CA LEU A 358 31.80 -0.57 -5.44
C LEU A 358 33.30 -0.63 -5.14
N ASP A 359 33.91 0.55 -4.99
CA ASP A 359 35.25 0.68 -4.41
C ASP A 359 35.22 0.58 -2.88
N ASN A 360 36.39 0.71 -2.24
CA ASN A 360 36.54 0.62 -0.79
C ASN A 360 35.81 1.76 -0.05
N GLU A 361 35.80 2.99 -0.60
CA GLU A 361 35.14 4.14 0.03
C GLU A 361 33.62 3.98 -0.04
N GLN A 362 33.11 3.56 -1.19
CA GLN A 362 31.70 3.29 -1.41
C GLN A 362 31.21 2.11 -0.55
N THR A 363 31.99 1.02 -0.46
CA THR A 363 31.68 -0.13 0.39
C THR A 363 31.64 0.28 1.87
N LEU A 364 32.55 1.15 2.31
CA LEU A 364 32.50 1.73 3.66
C LEU A 364 31.22 2.55 3.90
N LYS A 365 30.76 3.34 2.91
CA LYS A 365 29.48 4.07 3.01
C LYS A 365 28.27 3.13 3.12
N VAL A 366 28.32 1.97 2.45
CA VAL A 366 27.28 0.93 2.55
C VAL A 366 27.22 0.35 3.95
N SER A 367 28.35 0.10 4.60
CA SER A 367 28.38 -0.43 5.97
C SER A 367 27.94 0.60 7.03
N GLN A 368 28.17 1.89 6.75
CA GLN A 368 27.72 3.00 7.58
C GLN A 368 26.23 3.37 7.36
N SER A 369 25.61 2.84 6.32
CA SER A 369 24.20 3.08 6.00
C SER A 369 23.27 2.12 6.73
N GLN A 370 22.00 2.52 6.90
CA GLN A 370 20.98 1.59 7.38
C GLN A 370 20.74 0.48 6.35
N TRP A 371 20.48 -0.74 6.80
CA TRP A 371 20.00 -1.84 5.98
C TRP A 371 18.53 -2.07 6.33
N LEU A 372 17.63 -1.57 5.49
CA LEU A 372 16.18 -1.61 5.71
C LEU A 372 15.57 -2.97 5.34
N GLY A 373 16.23 -3.71 4.46
CA GLY A 373 15.84 -5.06 4.04
C GLY A 373 16.76 -5.57 2.93
N LEU A 374 16.76 -6.88 2.74
CA LEU A 374 17.45 -7.56 1.65
C LEU A 374 16.43 -8.18 0.70
N TYR A 375 16.66 -8.05 -0.60
CA TYR A 375 15.75 -8.54 -1.64
C TYR A 375 16.56 -9.29 -2.70
N PRO A 376 16.24 -10.55 -3.02
CA PRO A 376 16.89 -11.25 -4.12
C PRO A 376 16.81 -10.44 -5.42
N ILE A 377 17.94 -10.31 -6.12
CA ILE A 377 18.02 -9.57 -7.37
C ILE A 377 18.94 -10.30 -8.35
N ASP A 378 18.59 -10.26 -9.63
CA ASP A 378 19.51 -10.63 -10.69
C ASP A 378 20.50 -9.46 -10.92
N PRO A 379 21.81 -9.66 -10.70
CA PRO A 379 22.80 -8.59 -10.80
C PRO A 379 23.08 -8.14 -12.24
N VAL A 380 22.61 -8.87 -13.25
CA VAL A 380 22.76 -8.52 -14.67
C VAL A 380 21.57 -7.70 -15.14
N THR A 381 20.35 -8.23 -14.96
CA THR A 381 19.13 -7.55 -15.42
C THR A 381 18.63 -6.45 -14.47
N LEU A 382 19.18 -6.41 -13.25
CA LEU A 382 18.77 -5.53 -12.14
C LEU A 382 17.28 -5.66 -11.85
N TYR A 383 16.78 -6.89 -11.95
CA TYR A 383 15.40 -7.26 -11.74
C TYR A 383 15.25 -8.04 -10.43
N ARG A 384 14.25 -7.65 -9.62
CA ARG A 384 13.90 -8.41 -8.42
C ARG A 384 13.17 -9.69 -8.79
N SER A 385 13.83 -10.81 -8.61
CA SER A 385 13.21 -12.12 -8.78
C SER A 385 12.51 -12.55 -7.49
N MET A 386 11.18 -12.53 -7.50
CA MET A 386 10.35 -13.11 -6.43
C MET A 386 10.08 -14.60 -6.60
N ARG A 387 10.52 -15.23 -7.71
CA ARG A 387 10.40 -16.69 -7.91
C ARG A 387 11.29 -17.51 -6.97
N ILE A 388 11.98 -16.84 -6.05
CA ILE A 388 13.00 -17.40 -5.18
C ILE A 388 12.62 -17.04 -3.74
N GLU A 389 12.24 -18.05 -2.96
CA GLU A 389 11.88 -17.87 -1.56
C GLU A 389 13.08 -18.02 -0.61
N PRO A 390 13.18 -17.21 0.46
CA PRO A 390 12.33 -16.04 0.78
C PRO A 390 12.52 -14.85 -0.18
N GLY A 391 11.43 -14.31 -0.72
CA GLY A 391 11.45 -13.15 -1.64
C GLY A 391 11.79 -11.79 -1.00
N LYS A 392 11.96 -11.76 0.33
CA LYS A 392 12.34 -10.60 1.14
C LYS A 392 12.88 -11.05 2.50
N PHE A 393 13.90 -10.36 2.99
CA PHE A 393 14.45 -10.58 4.33
C PHE A 393 14.27 -9.33 5.18
N HIS A 394 13.59 -9.51 6.32
CA HIS A 394 13.41 -8.47 7.31
C HIS A 394 14.55 -8.51 8.33
N LEU A 395 15.23 -7.38 8.49
CA LEU A 395 16.33 -7.26 9.43
C LEU A 395 15.81 -6.82 10.80
N ALA A 396 16.15 -7.59 11.84
CA ALA A 396 15.78 -7.27 13.23
C ALA A 396 16.53 -6.02 13.77
N SER A 397 17.64 -5.65 13.13
CA SER A 397 18.34 -4.38 13.34
C SER A 397 18.60 -3.76 11.98
N LYS A 398 18.26 -2.48 11.81
CA LYS A 398 18.60 -1.71 10.60
C LYS A 398 20.08 -1.31 10.57
N THR A 399 20.81 -1.55 11.63
CA THR A 399 22.26 -1.34 11.74
C THR A 399 22.86 -2.61 12.35
N PRO A 400 22.95 -3.72 11.59
CA PRO A 400 23.62 -4.91 12.08
C PRO A 400 25.12 -4.64 12.29
N ALA A 401 25.79 -5.47 13.08
CA ALA A 401 27.23 -5.32 13.27
C ALA A 401 27.95 -5.71 11.98
N MET A 402 28.93 -4.91 11.55
CA MET A 402 29.61 -5.09 10.27
C MET A 402 31.11 -4.82 10.39
N THR A 403 31.92 -5.54 9.62
CA THR A 403 33.32 -5.22 9.33
C THR A 403 33.51 -5.14 7.82
N VAL A 404 34.34 -4.19 7.38
CA VAL A 404 34.62 -3.96 5.95
C VAL A 404 36.05 -4.39 5.66
N ASP A 405 36.23 -5.12 4.57
CA ASP A 405 37.53 -5.48 4.00
C ASP A 405 37.46 -5.35 2.47
N GLY A 406 38.13 -4.33 1.92
CA GLY A 406 38.00 -3.99 0.50
C GLY A 406 36.55 -3.74 0.09
N ASN A 407 36.09 -4.50 -0.92
CA ASN A 407 34.71 -4.49 -1.41
C ASN A 407 33.79 -5.52 -0.72
N GLN A 408 34.22 -6.10 0.39
CA GLN A 408 33.45 -7.08 1.15
C GLN A 408 33.00 -6.52 2.50
N ILE A 409 31.78 -6.89 2.89
CA ILE A 409 31.21 -6.61 4.21
C ILE A 409 30.89 -7.95 4.86
N THR A 410 31.50 -8.22 6.01
CA THR A 410 31.02 -9.27 6.91
C THR A 410 29.93 -8.67 7.78
N VAL A 411 28.71 -9.20 7.70
CA VAL A 411 27.54 -8.72 8.44
C VAL A 411 27.06 -9.78 9.44
N THR A 412 26.84 -9.36 10.67
CA THR A 412 26.29 -10.19 11.75
C THR A 412 24.86 -9.77 12.08
N PHE A 413 23.91 -10.65 11.76
CA PHE A 413 22.49 -10.49 12.02
C PHE A 413 22.11 -10.94 13.42
N LYS A 414 21.14 -10.25 14.04
CA LYS A 414 20.57 -10.67 15.34
C LYS A 414 19.79 -11.99 15.26
N ARG A 415 19.31 -12.35 14.08
CA ARG A 415 18.52 -13.56 13.81
C ARG A 415 19.05 -14.23 12.56
N GLN A 416 18.93 -15.55 12.51
CA GLN A 416 19.27 -16.35 11.33
C GLN A 416 18.57 -15.77 10.10
N GLN A 417 19.30 -15.69 8.99
CA GLN A 417 18.79 -15.33 7.67
C GLN A 417 18.95 -16.54 6.75
N ALA A 418 17.91 -16.88 6.00
CA ALA A 418 17.96 -17.94 4.98
C ALA A 418 18.56 -17.42 3.66
N LEU A 419 19.75 -16.81 3.74
CA LEU A 419 20.48 -16.31 2.58
C LEU A 419 21.13 -17.48 1.81
N VAL A 420 21.39 -17.28 0.52
CA VAL A 420 21.98 -18.32 -0.35
C VAL A 420 23.33 -17.86 -0.87
N VAL A 421 24.36 -18.67 -0.63
CA VAL A 421 25.72 -18.44 -1.15
C VAL A 421 25.70 -18.42 -2.68
N GLY A 422 26.43 -17.47 -3.27
CA GLY A 422 26.47 -17.22 -4.72
C GLY A 422 25.35 -16.33 -5.24
N ARG A 423 24.35 -15.98 -4.42
CA ARG A 423 23.21 -15.15 -4.83
C ARG A 423 23.42 -13.68 -4.52
N SER A 424 22.93 -12.81 -5.41
CA SER A 424 22.92 -11.36 -5.22
C SER A 424 21.62 -10.88 -4.56
N TYR A 425 21.78 -9.85 -3.73
CA TYR A 425 20.70 -9.19 -3.03
C TYR A 425 20.84 -7.68 -3.18
N LEU A 426 19.71 -7.03 -3.42
CA LEU A 426 19.57 -5.61 -3.19
C LEU A 426 19.50 -5.36 -1.68
N VAL A 427 20.38 -4.49 -1.19
CA VAL A 427 20.38 -3.95 0.16
C VAL A 427 19.73 -2.57 0.12
N ARG A 428 18.54 -2.41 0.70
CA ARG A 428 17.84 -1.11 0.69
C ARG A 428 18.36 -0.22 1.83
N HIS A 429 18.77 1.02 1.52
CA HIS A 429 19.30 1.97 2.50
C HIS A 429 18.37 3.14 2.79
N LEU A 430 17.63 3.61 1.79
CA LEU A 430 16.66 4.71 1.88
C LEU A 430 15.29 4.22 1.39
N TYR A 431 14.19 4.83 1.85
CA TYR A 431 12.84 4.41 1.44
C TYR A 431 11.81 5.55 1.29
N TYR A 432 11.50 6.32 2.33
CA TYR A 432 10.50 7.40 2.28
C TYR A 432 11.10 8.74 2.71
N ASN A 433 12.39 8.94 2.44
CA ASN A 433 13.12 10.06 2.99
C ASN A 433 12.81 11.36 2.23
N MET A 434 12.74 11.32 0.89
CA MET A 434 12.46 12.50 0.07
C MET A 434 11.44 12.23 -1.04
N THR A 435 10.68 13.25 -1.42
CA THR A 435 9.81 13.22 -2.61
C THR A 435 10.29 14.24 -3.64
N ALA A 436 10.24 13.95 -4.94
CA ALA A 436 10.64 14.93 -5.95
C ALA A 436 9.64 16.09 -6.01
N PHE A 437 8.35 15.79 -6.17
CA PHE A 437 7.28 16.78 -6.15
C PHE A 437 6.19 16.38 -5.18
N LYS A 438 5.90 17.25 -4.22
CA LYS A 438 4.66 17.18 -3.47
C LYS A 438 3.71 18.24 -3.97
N THR A 439 2.52 17.83 -4.38
CA THR A 439 1.46 18.71 -4.88
C THR A 439 0.30 18.75 -3.90
N GLY A 440 -0.42 19.87 -3.85
CA GLY A 440 -1.68 19.89 -3.13
C GLY A 440 -2.57 21.09 -3.42
N SER A 441 -3.86 20.81 -3.51
CA SER A 441 -4.92 21.80 -3.75
C SER A 441 -4.63 22.72 -4.95
N CYS A 442 -4.05 22.18 -6.03
CA CYS A 442 -3.78 22.92 -7.26
C CYS A 442 -4.89 22.70 -8.31
N SER A 443 -4.99 23.60 -9.28
CA SER A 443 -5.89 23.43 -10.43
C SER A 443 -5.12 23.65 -11.73
N HIS A 444 -5.41 22.88 -12.77
CA HIS A 444 -4.76 23.03 -14.08
C HIS A 444 -3.23 22.92 -14.00
N LEU A 445 -2.74 21.75 -13.56
CA LEU A 445 -1.33 21.47 -13.32
C LEU A 445 -0.79 20.47 -14.34
N THR A 446 0.24 20.84 -15.09
CA THR A 446 0.87 19.96 -16.08
C THR A 446 2.34 19.71 -15.76
N PHE A 447 2.74 18.43 -15.76
CA PHE A 447 4.12 17.99 -15.87
C PHE A 447 4.32 17.43 -17.28
N ASP A 448 5.28 17.97 -18.01
CA ASP A 448 5.51 17.61 -19.42
C ASP A 448 7.00 17.35 -19.68
N GLY A 449 7.38 16.11 -19.99
CA GLY A 449 8.79 15.80 -20.27
C GLY A 449 9.70 15.82 -19.03
N ILE A 450 9.17 15.50 -17.85
CA ILE A 450 9.97 15.40 -16.61
C ILE A 450 10.54 14.00 -16.46
N THR A 451 11.86 13.87 -16.28
CA THR A 451 12.51 12.58 -16.03
C THR A 451 13.15 12.53 -14.65
N ILE A 452 12.73 11.59 -13.80
CA ILE A 452 13.36 11.30 -12.51
C ILE A 452 14.26 10.08 -12.68
N TYR A 453 15.57 10.27 -12.58
CA TYR A 453 16.53 9.17 -12.57
C TYR A 453 16.52 8.42 -11.25
N SER A 454 16.53 9.15 -10.15
CA SER A 454 16.37 8.56 -8.83
C SER A 454 15.93 9.55 -7.76
N MET A 455 15.32 9.03 -6.70
CA MET A 455 14.89 9.79 -5.53
C MET A 455 14.79 8.87 -4.31
N PRO A 456 15.30 9.23 -3.12
CA PRO A 456 15.22 8.40 -1.91
C PRO A 456 13.83 8.38 -1.26
N GLY A 457 12.78 8.37 -2.09
CA GLY A 457 11.37 8.21 -1.75
C GLY A 457 10.52 8.20 -3.00
N MET A 458 9.47 9.03 -3.05
CA MET A 458 8.49 9.01 -4.15
C MET A 458 8.88 9.97 -5.28
N GLY A 459 8.37 9.71 -6.49
CA GLY A 459 8.44 10.68 -7.58
C GLY A 459 7.51 11.86 -7.31
N TRP A 460 6.21 11.63 -7.43
CA TRP A 460 5.15 12.60 -7.15
C TRP A 460 4.25 12.12 -6.01
N LEU A 461 3.91 13.03 -5.09
CA LEU A 461 2.95 12.81 -4.03
C LEU A 461 1.90 13.93 -4.01
N ASN A 462 0.63 13.61 -4.17
CA ASN A 462 -0.47 14.55 -4.05
C ASN A 462 -1.28 14.34 -2.77
N THR A 463 -1.67 15.45 -2.16
CA THR A 463 -2.65 15.48 -1.06
C THR A 463 -3.58 16.69 -1.22
N GLY A 464 -4.79 16.65 -0.66
CA GLY A 464 -5.72 17.78 -0.76
C GLY A 464 -6.54 17.77 -2.04
N THR A 465 -6.96 18.95 -2.51
CA THR A 465 -8.07 19.08 -3.49
C THR A 465 -7.62 19.33 -4.93
N THR A 466 -6.46 18.78 -5.33
CA THR A 466 -5.93 18.98 -6.68
C THR A 466 -6.86 18.40 -7.75
N HIS A 467 -7.08 19.11 -8.86
CA HIS A 467 -7.87 18.64 -10.01
C HIS A 467 -7.41 19.27 -11.34
N HIS A 468 -7.84 18.70 -12.48
CA HIS A 468 -7.37 19.04 -13.83
C HIS A 468 -5.84 19.02 -13.89
N TRP A 469 -5.27 17.83 -13.89
CA TRP A 469 -3.82 17.66 -13.79
C TRP A 469 -3.33 16.56 -14.72
N ARG A 470 -2.17 16.82 -15.33
CA ARG A 470 -1.65 16.02 -16.44
C ARG A 470 -0.19 15.69 -16.25
N PHE A 471 0.15 14.42 -16.46
CA PHE A 471 1.49 13.91 -16.62
C PHE A 471 1.61 13.43 -18.05
N ASN A 472 2.41 14.13 -18.86
CA ASN A 472 2.66 13.76 -20.24
C ASN A 472 4.16 13.54 -20.43
N ASN A 473 4.54 12.39 -20.99
CA ASN A 473 5.95 12.06 -21.24
C ASN A 473 6.81 12.20 -19.96
N CYS A 474 6.26 11.87 -18.80
CA CYS A 474 6.98 11.86 -17.54
C CYS A 474 7.61 10.47 -17.33
N ASN A 475 8.88 10.43 -16.94
CA ASN A 475 9.63 9.19 -16.86
C ASN A 475 10.27 9.02 -15.50
N ILE A 476 10.21 7.80 -14.96
CA ILE A 476 11.04 7.33 -13.86
C ILE A 476 11.87 6.18 -14.40
N ILE A 477 13.10 6.49 -14.80
CA ILE A 477 13.97 5.56 -15.53
C ILE A 477 15.36 5.56 -14.94
N ARG A 478 16.06 4.43 -15.02
CA ARG A 478 17.44 4.36 -14.56
C ARG A 478 18.31 5.32 -15.38
N ARG A 479 19.20 6.05 -14.71
CA ARG A 479 20.24 6.84 -15.39
C ARG A 479 20.97 5.95 -16.40
N PRO A 480 21.05 6.34 -17.69
CA PRO A 480 21.79 5.58 -18.68
C PRO A 480 23.24 5.30 -18.23
N GLY A 481 23.68 4.05 -18.37
CA GLY A 481 25.01 3.61 -17.95
C GLY A 481 25.18 3.33 -16.45
N SER A 482 24.19 3.65 -15.59
CA SER A 482 24.29 3.33 -14.16
C SER A 482 23.86 1.90 -13.85
N ARG A 483 24.39 1.34 -12.76
CA ARG A 483 23.98 0.06 -12.19
C ARG A 483 23.10 0.21 -10.96
N HIS A 484 22.41 1.36 -10.83
CA HIS A 484 21.55 1.64 -9.68
C HIS A 484 20.38 0.64 -9.64
N PRO A 485 20.22 -0.15 -8.57
CA PRO A 485 19.22 -1.21 -8.56
C PRO A 485 17.79 -0.70 -8.36
N LEU A 486 17.62 0.55 -7.95
CA LEU A 486 16.34 1.26 -7.86
C LEU A 486 16.45 2.64 -8.52
N THR A 487 15.33 3.11 -9.07
CA THR A 487 15.13 4.51 -9.49
C THR A 487 14.61 5.32 -8.29
N THR A 488 13.31 5.32 -8.06
CA THR A 488 12.71 5.79 -6.81
C THR A 488 12.79 4.71 -5.74
N ALA A 489 13.00 5.11 -4.49
CA ALA A 489 12.98 4.18 -3.38
C ALA A 489 11.57 3.67 -3.04
N ALA A 490 10.54 4.46 -3.41
CA ALA A 490 9.13 4.17 -3.23
C ALA A 490 8.33 4.41 -4.53
N ASP A 491 7.07 4.85 -4.40
CA ASP A 491 6.09 5.00 -5.47
C ASP A 491 6.49 6.00 -6.56
N GLY A 492 5.94 5.82 -7.76
CA GLY A 492 6.11 6.74 -8.88
C GLY A 492 5.22 7.97 -8.75
N ILE A 493 3.93 7.82 -9.07
CA ILE A 493 2.89 8.84 -8.85
C ILE A 493 1.97 8.33 -7.75
N HIS A 494 1.92 9.03 -6.62
CA HIS A 494 1.04 8.72 -5.50
C HIS A 494 0.06 9.87 -5.26
N ALA A 495 -1.23 9.59 -5.18
CA ALA A 495 -2.26 10.53 -4.73
C ALA A 495 -3.05 9.87 -3.61
N GLY A 496 -2.95 10.43 -2.40
CA GLY A 496 -3.73 9.93 -1.26
C GLY A 496 -5.05 10.65 -1.04
N GLU A 497 -5.30 11.70 -1.84
CA GLU A 497 -6.52 12.50 -1.91
C GLU A 497 -6.42 13.37 -3.17
N SER A 498 -7.52 13.55 -3.90
CA SER A 498 -7.64 14.55 -4.97
C SER A 498 -9.10 14.96 -5.18
N LYS A 499 -9.36 15.81 -6.18
CA LYS A 499 -10.71 16.05 -6.73
C LYS A 499 -10.87 15.48 -8.15
N GLY A 500 -9.94 14.63 -8.58
CA GLY A 500 -10.04 13.93 -9.85
C GLY A 500 -9.51 14.71 -11.06
N ASP A 501 -10.07 14.42 -12.23
CA ASP A 501 -9.72 15.04 -13.52
C ASP A 501 -8.23 14.88 -13.84
N LEU A 502 -7.77 13.64 -13.90
CA LEU A 502 -6.35 13.25 -14.02
C LEU A 502 -6.06 12.57 -15.35
N ILE A 503 -4.98 12.98 -16.01
CA ILE A 503 -4.45 12.33 -17.20
C ILE A 503 -2.99 11.92 -16.93
N ILE A 504 -2.68 10.63 -17.06
CA ILE A 504 -1.32 10.08 -17.03
C ILE A 504 -1.08 9.36 -18.35
N GLU A 505 -0.22 9.93 -19.19
CA GLU A 505 0.03 9.36 -20.52
C GLU A 505 1.45 9.48 -21.04
N ASN A 506 1.80 8.53 -21.90
CA ASN A 506 3.11 8.46 -22.56
C ASN A 506 4.28 8.37 -21.57
N CYS A 507 4.05 7.89 -20.35
CA CYS A 507 5.03 7.82 -19.28
C CYS A 507 5.74 6.46 -19.25
N THR A 508 6.97 6.43 -18.73
CA THR A 508 7.72 5.20 -18.49
C THR A 508 8.15 5.09 -17.03
N PHE A 509 7.84 3.97 -16.38
CA PHE A 509 8.17 3.67 -14.99
C PHE A 509 9.01 2.38 -14.93
N THR A 510 10.25 2.47 -14.46
CA THR A 510 11.15 1.31 -14.36
C THR A 510 11.84 1.19 -13.01
N ALA A 511 11.98 -0.04 -12.50
CA ALA A 511 12.78 -0.36 -11.31
C ALA A 511 12.45 0.47 -10.05
N LEU A 512 11.17 0.82 -9.86
CA LEU A 512 10.71 1.52 -8.67
C LEU A 512 10.74 0.61 -7.45
N GLY A 513 10.99 1.18 -6.29
CA GLY A 513 11.01 0.46 -5.02
C GLY A 513 9.62 0.10 -4.47
N ASP A 514 8.55 0.62 -5.07
CA ASP A 514 7.14 0.33 -4.77
C ASP A 514 6.28 0.39 -6.05
N ASP A 515 5.04 0.89 -5.97
CA ASP A 515 4.10 0.98 -7.10
C ASP A 515 4.49 2.03 -8.14
N ALA A 516 4.13 1.83 -9.42
CA ALA A 516 4.30 2.89 -10.42
C ALA A 516 3.28 4.01 -10.23
N ILE A 517 2.01 3.65 -10.04
CA ILE A 517 0.91 4.59 -9.85
C ILE A 517 0.07 4.10 -8.67
N ASN A 518 -0.19 4.98 -7.70
CA ASN A 518 -1.05 4.72 -6.55
C ASN A 518 -2.03 5.88 -6.37
N LEU A 519 -3.30 5.68 -6.68
CA LEU A 519 -4.31 6.74 -6.65
C LEU A 519 -5.48 6.30 -5.78
N HIS A 520 -5.72 7.00 -4.69
CA HIS A 520 -6.80 6.71 -3.76
C HIS A 520 -7.24 7.96 -3.00
N ASP A 521 -8.32 7.82 -2.25
CA ASP A 521 -8.73 8.74 -1.20
C ASP A 521 -8.73 8.02 0.15
N ASN A 522 -8.50 8.76 1.23
CA ASN A 522 -8.44 8.17 2.56
C ASN A 522 -9.82 7.93 3.17
N SER A 523 -9.89 6.87 3.96
CA SER A 523 -10.97 6.58 4.89
C SER A 523 -10.43 6.51 6.31
N TRP A 524 -11.32 6.56 7.30
CA TRP A 524 -10.99 6.26 8.69
C TRP A 524 -11.99 5.25 9.25
N GLN A 525 -11.54 4.43 10.19
CA GLN A 525 -12.41 3.45 10.85
C GLN A 525 -11.84 3.02 12.20
N GLY A 526 -12.74 2.63 13.09
CA GLY A 526 -12.42 1.98 14.36
C GLY A 526 -12.15 3.00 15.45
N GLY A 527 -13.03 3.10 16.44
CA GLY A 527 -12.88 4.10 17.49
C GLY A 527 -13.94 5.19 17.50
N LEU A 528 -15.09 5.00 16.85
CA LEU A 528 -16.10 6.05 16.79
C LEU A 528 -16.85 6.09 18.13
N LYS A 529 -16.82 7.24 18.81
CA LYS A 529 -17.51 7.45 20.09
C LYS A 529 -18.33 8.73 20.06
N ALA A 530 -19.44 8.72 20.79
CA ALA A 530 -20.17 9.95 21.09
C ALA A 530 -19.25 10.94 21.84
N GLY A 531 -19.42 12.23 21.54
CA GLY A 531 -18.76 13.31 22.25
C GLY A 531 -19.51 13.74 23.51
N ASP A 532 -19.15 14.92 24.00
CA ASP A 532 -19.72 15.50 25.23
C ASP A 532 -21.10 16.16 24.98
N THR A 533 -21.46 16.37 23.71
CA THR A 533 -22.75 16.90 23.26
C THR A 533 -23.40 15.98 22.23
N ASP A 534 -24.70 16.16 21.97
CA ASP A 534 -25.45 15.39 20.97
C ASP A 534 -25.07 15.74 19.53
N GLN A 535 -24.23 16.75 19.31
CA GLN A 535 -23.70 17.18 18.00
C GLN A 535 -22.22 16.84 17.84
N GLN A 536 -21.65 15.99 18.69
CA GLN A 536 -20.20 15.74 18.71
C GLN A 536 -19.86 14.26 18.54
N LEU A 537 -18.79 13.99 17.78
CA LEU A 537 -18.13 12.68 17.70
C LEU A 537 -16.66 12.79 18.08
N LYS A 538 -16.13 11.70 18.63
CA LYS A 538 -14.71 11.47 18.88
C LYS A 538 -14.25 10.31 18.00
N LEU A 539 -13.26 10.55 17.15
CA LEU A 539 -12.61 9.57 16.28
C LEU A 539 -11.25 9.22 16.91
N LEU A 540 -11.17 8.07 17.58
CA LEU A 540 -9.91 7.61 18.20
C LEU A 540 -8.88 7.22 17.13
N ASN A 541 -7.59 7.33 17.45
CA ASN A 541 -6.47 6.97 16.57
C ASN A 541 -6.60 7.57 15.15
N CYS A 542 -7.19 8.76 15.06
CA CYS A 542 -7.39 9.53 13.84
C CYS A 542 -6.42 10.72 13.85
N PRO A 543 -5.15 10.55 13.48
CA PRO A 543 -4.28 11.69 13.25
C PRO A 543 -4.78 12.54 12.08
N LYS A 544 -4.42 13.82 12.08
CA LYS A 544 -4.85 14.82 11.09
C LYS A 544 -4.66 14.39 9.63
N HIS A 545 -3.63 13.60 9.33
CA HIS A 545 -3.34 13.14 7.98
C HIS A 545 -4.08 11.86 7.57
N ARG A 546 -4.70 11.14 8.52
CA ARG A 546 -5.49 9.92 8.26
C ARG A 546 -6.85 10.27 7.66
N LEU A 547 -7.45 11.34 8.16
CA LEU A 547 -8.66 11.93 7.60
C LEU A 547 -8.53 13.45 7.73
N ARG A 548 -8.29 14.14 6.61
CA ARG A 548 -8.23 15.60 6.59
C ARG A 548 -9.65 16.16 6.63
N ILE A 549 -9.91 17.04 7.58
CA ILE A 549 -11.25 17.58 7.83
C ILE A 549 -11.12 19.08 8.06
N GLU A 550 -11.98 19.87 7.42
CA GLU A 550 -12.12 21.31 7.59
C GLU A 550 -13.56 21.70 7.95
N PRO A 551 -13.78 22.88 8.54
CA PRO A 551 -15.13 23.39 8.76
C PRO A 551 -15.93 23.42 7.44
N GLY A 552 -17.19 22.96 7.50
CA GLY A 552 -18.07 22.88 6.33
C GLY A 552 -17.92 21.61 5.49
N ASP A 553 -16.89 20.79 5.74
CA ASP A 553 -16.79 19.48 5.09
C ASP A 553 -17.97 18.59 5.47
N THR A 554 -18.47 17.82 4.50
CA THR A 554 -19.50 16.79 4.74
C THR A 554 -18.84 15.43 4.86
N LEU A 555 -19.04 14.78 6.01
CA LEU A 555 -18.55 13.43 6.28
C LEU A 555 -19.67 12.43 6.03
N LYS A 556 -19.33 11.35 5.32
CA LYS A 556 -20.24 10.24 5.03
C LYS A 556 -19.85 9.01 5.83
N PHE A 557 -20.85 8.36 6.43
CA PHE A 557 -20.67 7.22 7.30
C PHE A 557 -21.15 5.93 6.62
N PHE A 558 -20.40 4.86 6.84
CA PHE A 558 -20.72 3.52 6.38
C PHE A 558 -20.65 2.54 7.54
N ASN A 559 -21.39 1.45 7.41
CA ASN A 559 -21.25 0.29 8.28
C ASN A 559 -19.87 -0.35 8.06
N ALA A 560 -19.47 -1.25 8.94
CA ALA A 560 -18.13 -1.84 8.90
C ALA A 560 -17.89 -2.79 7.69
N ASP A 561 -18.94 -3.14 6.96
CA ASP A 561 -18.89 -3.88 5.69
C ASP A 561 -18.93 -2.95 4.46
N PHE A 562 -18.77 -1.63 4.68
CA PHE A 562 -18.90 -0.53 3.72
C PHE A 562 -20.30 -0.28 3.13
N SER A 563 -21.35 -0.99 3.58
CA SER A 563 -22.70 -0.62 3.19
C SER A 563 -23.06 0.78 3.73
N PRO A 564 -23.81 1.62 2.98
CA PRO A 564 -24.15 2.97 3.43
C PRO A 564 -24.92 2.94 4.76
N ALA A 565 -24.46 3.73 5.74
CA ALA A 565 -25.20 3.88 7.00
C ALA A 565 -26.41 4.83 6.84
N GLY A 566 -26.53 5.53 5.70
CA GLY A 566 -27.56 6.55 5.47
C GLY A 566 -27.33 7.84 6.26
N VAL A 567 -26.12 8.08 6.75
CA VAL A 567 -25.76 9.24 7.58
C VAL A 567 -24.70 10.08 6.88
N GLU A 568 -25.00 11.37 6.75
CA GLU A 568 -24.07 12.40 6.30
C GLU A 568 -24.17 13.58 7.28
N LEU A 569 -23.02 14.10 7.74
CA LEU A 569 -22.95 15.17 8.73
C LEU A 569 -21.99 16.25 8.27
N THR A 570 -22.39 17.51 8.40
CA THR A 570 -21.56 18.68 8.07
C THR A 570 -20.80 19.16 9.30
N VAL A 571 -19.48 19.28 9.17
CA VAL A 571 -18.57 19.68 10.25
C VAL A 571 -18.77 21.16 10.59
N LYS A 572 -18.94 21.45 11.88
CA LYS A 572 -19.11 22.78 12.46
C LYS A 572 -17.84 23.19 13.21
N GLY A 573 -17.19 24.24 12.73
CA GLY A 573 -15.97 24.77 13.34
C GLY A 573 -14.75 23.86 13.13
N GLU A 574 -13.61 24.28 13.68
CA GLU A 574 -12.33 23.57 13.51
C GLU A 574 -12.31 22.26 14.32
N PRO A 575 -11.86 21.14 13.72
CA PRO A 575 -11.58 19.92 14.47
C PRO A 575 -10.54 20.13 15.58
N VAL A 576 -10.75 19.47 16.73
CA VAL A 576 -9.77 19.45 17.82
C VAL A 576 -8.97 18.15 17.77
N TYR A 577 -7.65 18.24 17.83
CA TYR A 577 -6.75 17.09 17.78
C TYR A 577 -6.03 16.88 19.12
N GLU A 578 -6.42 15.84 19.85
CA GLU A 578 -5.84 15.46 21.12
C GLU A 578 -4.83 14.32 20.92
N GLY A 579 -3.58 14.68 20.59
CA GLY A 579 -2.50 13.72 20.37
C GLY A 579 -1.16 14.20 20.91
N LYS A 580 -0.30 13.26 21.33
CA LYS A 580 1.06 13.52 21.81
C LYS A 580 2.07 12.81 20.91
N PRO A 581 3.12 13.49 20.42
CA PRO A 581 3.50 14.88 20.72
C PRO A 581 2.75 15.94 19.89
N ASN A 582 1.95 15.55 18.89
CA ASN A 582 1.21 16.49 18.03
C ASN A 582 0.02 15.80 17.35
N ALA A 583 -0.73 16.56 16.53
CA ALA A 583 -1.90 16.09 15.80
C ALA A 583 -1.65 15.00 14.74
N TYR A 584 -0.38 14.66 14.45
CA TYR A 584 0.00 13.62 13.50
C TYR A 584 0.39 12.31 14.19
N ALA A 585 0.36 12.26 15.52
CA ALA A 585 0.66 11.06 16.28
C ALA A 585 -0.41 9.97 16.06
N ARG A 586 0.00 8.70 15.95
CA ARG A 586 -0.95 7.60 15.66
C ARG A 586 -2.07 7.43 16.70
N ASN A 587 -1.86 7.89 17.93
CA ASN A 587 -2.83 7.85 19.02
C ASN A 587 -3.68 9.13 19.15
N THR A 588 -3.60 10.05 18.18
CA THR A 588 -4.41 11.27 18.19
C THR A 588 -5.90 10.93 18.17
N THR A 589 -6.67 11.54 19.07
CA THR A 589 -8.13 11.58 18.96
C THR A 589 -8.55 12.84 18.24
N THR A 590 -9.37 12.72 17.20
CA THR A 590 -9.99 13.87 16.53
C THR A 590 -11.41 14.06 17.09
N ILE A 591 -11.70 15.24 17.62
CA ILE A 591 -13.02 15.63 18.12
C ILE A 591 -13.67 16.55 17.09
N LEU A 592 -14.89 16.20 16.66
CA LEU A 592 -15.64 16.86 15.63
C LEU A 592 -16.99 17.33 16.18
N ASN A 593 -17.33 18.58 15.92
CA ASN A 593 -18.68 19.10 16.14
C ASN A 593 -19.40 19.17 14.80
N PHE A 594 -20.71 18.97 14.80
CA PHE A 594 -21.55 18.99 13.60
C PHE A 594 -22.63 20.07 13.69
N THR A 595 -23.19 20.44 12.54
CA THR A 595 -24.31 21.39 12.46
C THR A 595 -25.64 20.79 12.90
N SER A 596 -25.74 19.45 12.95
CA SER A 596 -26.92 18.68 13.32
C SER A 596 -26.59 17.66 14.41
N THR A 597 -27.63 17.16 15.09
CA THR A 597 -27.51 16.06 16.05
C THR A 597 -26.95 14.80 15.37
N VAL A 598 -26.05 14.11 16.06
CA VAL A 598 -25.42 12.86 15.64
C VAL A 598 -26.37 11.69 15.93
N PRO A 599 -26.63 10.80 14.95
CA PRO A 599 -27.44 9.61 15.17
C PRO A 599 -26.82 8.67 16.22
N LYS A 600 -27.64 8.18 17.16
CA LYS A 600 -27.20 7.31 18.27
C LYS A 600 -26.85 5.88 17.82
N ASN A 601 -27.22 5.49 16.61
CA ASN A 601 -27.06 4.12 16.09
C ASN A 601 -25.77 3.91 15.29
N LEU A 602 -24.87 4.91 15.20
CA LEU A 602 -23.56 4.71 14.58
C LEU A 602 -22.72 3.74 15.41
N SER A 603 -22.24 2.68 14.77
CA SER A 603 -21.39 1.65 15.39
C SER A 603 -19.99 2.22 15.69
N TYR A 604 -19.34 1.67 16.73
CA TYR A 604 -17.93 1.91 17.03
C TYR A 604 -16.99 1.62 15.84
N LEU A 605 -17.41 0.69 14.97
CA LEU A 605 -16.68 0.25 13.78
C LEU A 605 -17.09 0.97 12.50
N SER A 606 -17.93 2.02 12.60
CA SER A 606 -18.34 2.81 11.43
C SER A 606 -17.12 3.34 10.67
N ILE A 607 -17.19 3.26 9.34
CA ILE A 607 -16.20 3.84 8.43
C ILE A 607 -16.64 5.27 8.12
N VAL A 608 -15.68 6.19 8.08
CA VAL A 608 -15.90 7.60 7.78
C VAL A 608 -15.04 8.01 6.59
N ILE A 609 -15.65 8.68 5.62
CA ILE A 609 -14.94 9.35 4.53
C ILE A 609 -15.31 10.83 4.51
N ASN A 610 -14.43 11.65 3.94
CA ASN A 610 -14.71 13.06 3.68
C ASN A 610 -15.05 13.26 2.20
N THR A 611 -16.26 13.78 1.94
CA THR A 611 -16.76 14.00 0.56
C THR A 611 -16.10 15.17 -0.18
N ARG A 612 -15.25 15.95 0.51
CA ARG A 612 -14.41 16.98 -0.13
C ARG A 612 -13.45 16.39 -1.17
N PHE A 613 -13.10 15.11 -1.02
CA PHE A 613 -12.18 14.38 -1.89
C PHE A 613 -12.94 13.37 -2.75
N GLY A 614 -12.40 13.12 -3.93
CA GLY A 614 -12.96 12.21 -4.91
C GLY A 614 -12.01 12.10 -6.09
N THR A 615 -11.15 11.08 -6.07
CA THR A 615 -10.25 10.76 -7.17
C THR A 615 -11.05 10.11 -8.31
N ASN A 616 -11.79 10.95 -9.05
CA ASN A 616 -12.69 10.55 -10.12
C ASN A 616 -12.19 11.03 -11.49
N ASN A 617 -12.73 10.48 -12.56
CA ASN A 617 -12.44 10.88 -13.94
C ASN A 617 -10.93 10.81 -14.26
N VAL A 618 -10.41 9.58 -14.38
CA VAL A 618 -8.97 9.32 -14.51
C VAL A 618 -8.64 8.57 -15.80
N LYS A 619 -7.69 9.09 -16.58
CA LYS A 619 -7.11 8.41 -17.75
C LYS A 619 -5.69 7.97 -17.47
N ILE A 620 -5.40 6.68 -17.66
CA ILE A 620 -4.05 6.11 -17.63
C ILE A 620 -3.79 5.42 -18.96
N ALA A 621 -3.09 6.09 -19.87
CA ALA A 621 -2.97 5.65 -21.26
C ALA A 621 -1.55 5.64 -21.82
N ASN A 622 -1.23 4.65 -22.66
CA ASN A 622 0.04 4.60 -23.41
C ASN A 622 1.31 4.60 -22.54
N ASN A 623 1.24 4.06 -21.32
CA ASN A 623 2.37 4.02 -20.39
C ASN A 623 3.13 2.69 -20.46
N LYS A 624 4.40 2.70 -20.08
CA LYS A 624 5.24 1.51 -19.91
C LYS A 624 5.62 1.34 -18.45
N ILE A 625 5.20 0.24 -17.82
CA ILE A 625 5.47 -0.08 -16.43
C ILE A 625 6.27 -1.38 -16.39
N VAL A 626 7.56 -1.27 -16.07
CA VAL A 626 8.51 -2.35 -16.30
C VAL A 626 9.34 -2.64 -15.04
N ARG A 627 9.37 -3.89 -14.58
CA ARG A 627 10.26 -4.34 -13.49
C ARG A 627 10.12 -3.55 -12.18
N THR A 628 8.92 -3.10 -11.84
CA THR A 628 8.64 -2.41 -10.56
C THR A 628 8.60 -3.43 -9.41
N PHE A 629 9.04 -3.03 -8.21
CA PHE A 629 9.13 -3.96 -7.07
C PHE A 629 7.81 -4.10 -6.31
N GLY A 630 6.88 -3.14 -6.50
CA GLY A 630 5.51 -3.16 -6.02
C GLY A 630 4.52 -3.61 -7.10
N ARG A 631 3.36 -2.96 -7.14
CA ARG A 631 2.30 -3.15 -8.15
C ARG A 631 2.57 -2.24 -9.36
N GLY A 632 1.82 -2.47 -10.44
CA GLY A 632 1.78 -1.51 -11.55
C GLY A 632 0.95 -0.30 -11.14
N ILE A 633 -0.35 -0.52 -11.01
CA ILE A 633 -1.34 0.48 -10.61
C ILE A 633 -2.06 -0.03 -9.35
N LEU A 634 -2.00 0.74 -8.27
CA LEU A 634 -2.93 0.64 -7.13
C LEU A 634 -3.98 1.74 -7.27
N PHE A 635 -5.26 1.38 -7.24
CA PHE A 635 -6.33 2.32 -7.56
C PHE A 635 -7.55 2.19 -6.66
N ALA A 636 -8.11 3.35 -6.28
CA ALA A 636 -9.43 3.50 -5.72
C ALA A 636 -10.01 4.84 -6.16
N GLY A 637 -11.01 4.82 -7.05
CA GLY A 637 -11.58 6.01 -7.65
C GLY A 637 -12.70 5.65 -8.63
N ASN A 638 -13.32 6.61 -9.29
CA ASN A 638 -14.42 6.34 -10.23
C ASN A 638 -14.15 6.94 -11.62
N ASP A 639 -14.91 6.49 -12.62
CA ASP A 639 -14.90 7.03 -13.99
C ASP A 639 -13.49 6.94 -14.61
N THR A 640 -12.96 5.73 -14.68
CA THR A 640 -11.54 5.51 -15.02
C THR A 640 -11.38 4.72 -16.31
N THR A 641 -10.42 5.12 -17.15
CA THR A 641 -9.96 4.33 -18.30
C THR A 641 -8.48 4.03 -18.18
N ILE A 642 -8.13 2.74 -18.16
CA ILE A 642 -6.76 2.22 -18.21
C ILE A 642 -6.57 1.54 -19.57
N GLU A 643 -5.86 2.19 -20.50
CA GLU A 643 -5.79 1.72 -21.88
C GLU A 643 -4.40 1.76 -22.53
N ASN A 644 -4.13 0.81 -23.42
CA ASN A 644 -2.92 0.79 -24.25
C ASN A 644 -1.60 0.83 -23.44
N ASN A 645 -1.60 0.34 -22.19
CA ASN A 645 -0.40 0.30 -21.35
C ASN A 645 0.34 -1.03 -21.52
N ILE A 646 1.64 -1.02 -21.26
CA ILE A 646 2.49 -2.21 -21.23
C ILE A 646 2.94 -2.44 -19.78
N PHE A 647 2.60 -3.61 -19.23
CA PHE A 647 3.08 -4.11 -17.95
C PHE A 647 4.03 -5.28 -18.22
N ASP A 648 5.28 -5.13 -17.81
CA ASP A 648 6.32 -6.12 -18.12
C ASP A 648 7.17 -6.42 -16.89
N ASP A 649 7.21 -7.69 -16.48
CA ASP A 649 7.94 -8.16 -15.32
C ASP A 649 7.55 -7.40 -14.01
N VAL A 650 6.30 -6.94 -13.88
CA VAL A 650 5.81 -6.30 -12.64
C VAL A 650 5.75 -7.33 -11.51
N VAL A 651 6.36 -7.02 -10.37
CA VAL A 651 6.52 -7.99 -9.27
C VAL A 651 5.19 -8.33 -8.58
N GLY A 652 4.35 -7.32 -8.27
CA GLY A 652 3.01 -7.49 -7.73
C GLY A 652 1.93 -7.52 -8.81
N ASN A 653 0.67 -7.29 -8.43
CA ASN A 653 -0.44 -7.12 -9.38
C ASN A 653 -0.14 -5.99 -10.38
N SER A 654 -0.50 -6.19 -11.65
CA SER A 654 -0.38 -5.14 -12.65
C SER A 654 -1.40 -4.04 -12.39
N ILE A 655 -2.64 -4.43 -12.08
CA ILE A 655 -3.71 -3.52 -11.67
C ILE A 655 -4.35 -4.11 -10.42
N GLN A 656 -4.29 -3.37 -9.31
CA GLN A 656 -4.98 -3.70 -8.07
C GLN A 656 -5.95 -2.58 -7.74
N ILE A 657 -7.23 -2.88 -7.81
CA ILE A 657 -8.31 -1.97 -7.41
C ILE A 657 -8.75 -2.38 -6.02
N GLN A 658 -8.60 -1.50 -5.02
CA GLN A 658 -8.82 -1.91 -3.64
C GLN A 658 -9.56 -0.91 -2.76
N ALA A 659 -10.15 -1.45 -1.69
CA ALA A 659 -10.60 -0.72 -0.52
C ALA A 659 -10.05 -1.46 0.71
N ASP A 660 -8.88 -1.03 1.20
CA ASP A 660 -8.19 -1.69 2.32
C ASP A 660 -8.39 -0.82 3.56
N ILE A 661 -9.24 -1.28 4.48
CA ILE A 661 -9.45 -0.68 5.80
C ILE A 661 -9.20 -1.75 6.85
N VAL A 662 -8.04 -1.66 7.47
CA VAL A 662 -7.74 -2.42 8.69
C VAL A 662 -7.02 -1.47 9.63
N ASP A 663 -7.48 -1.39 10.88
CA ASP A 663 -6.94 -0.42 11.83
C ASP A 663 -5.41 -0.56 11.97
N LEU A 664 -4.75 0.59 11.98
CA LEU A 664 -3.30 0.83 11.99
C LEU A 664 -2.46 0.44 10.76
N HIS A 665 -3.03 -0.09 9.68
CA HIS A 665 -2.32 -0.26 8.39
C HIS A 665 -2.71 0.85 7.41
N TRP A 666 -3.43 0.47 6.36
CA TRP A 666 -3.85 1.31 5.26
C TRP A 666 -5.36 1.56 5.45
N ALA A 667 -5.82 2.77 5.12
CA ALA A 667 -7.24 3.09 5.01
C ALA A 667 -7.41 3.85 3.69
N GLU A 668 -7.16 3.10 2.63
CA GLU A 668 -7.02 3.61 1.27
C GLU A 668 -8.18 3.06 0.45
N GLY A 669 -8.97 3.99 -0.09
CA GLY A 669 -10.10 3.70 -0.96
C GLY A 669 -11.41 3.36 -0.23
N TYR A 670 -12.51 3.51 -0.96
CA TYR A 670 -13.86 3.15 -0.53
C TYR A 670 -14.69 2.50 -1.66
N GLY A 671 -14.02 1.93 -2.66
CA GLY A 671 -14.64 1.27 -3.81
C GLY A 671 -14.27 1.92 -5.14
N THR A 672 -14.85 1.41 -6.22
CA THR A 672 -14.65 1.93 -7.59
C THR A 672 -15.89 1.63 -8.42
N SER A 673 -16.32 2.60 -9.21
CA SER A 673 -17.42 2.45 -10.16
C SER A 673 -17.03 3.01 -11.52
N ASN A 674 -17.54 2.40 -12.59
CA ASN A 674 -17.38 2.85 -13.97
C ASN A 674 -15.90 2.83 -14.42
N MET A 675 -15.35 1.62 -14.58
CA MET A 675 -13.96 1.43 -15.02
C MET A 675 -13.86 0.64 -16.33
N VAL A 676 -13.07 1.17 -17.26
CA VAL A 676 -12.68 0.50 -18.51
C VAL A 676 -11.21 0.12 -18.44
N ILE A 677 -10.90 -1.15 -18.65
CA ILE A 677 -9.54 -1.68 -18.77
C ILE A 677 -9.41 -2.30 -20.15
N ARG A 678 -8.69 -1.68 -21.08
CA ARG A 678 -8.66 -2.17 -22.47
C ARG A 678 -7.32 -2.10 -23.17
N ASN A 679 -7.10 -3.03 -24.09
CA ASN A 679 -5.95 -3.02 -25.00
C ASN A 679 -4.58 -2.93 -24.29
N ASN A 680 -4.49 -3.41 -23.04
CA ASN A 680 -3.23 -3.44 -22.30
C ASN A 680 -2.50 -4.76 -22.59
N LEU A 681 -1.17 -4.71 -22.58
CA LEU A 681 -0.29 -5.88 -22.64
C LEU A 681 0.26 -6.18 -21.25
N PHE A 682 0.01 -7.38 -20.73
CA PHE A 682 0.55 -7.88 -19.48
C PHE A 682 1.50 -9.04 -19.75
N ARG A 683 2.77 -8.92 -19.39
CA ARG A 683 3.79 -9.96 -19.61
C ARG A 683 4.56 -10.26 -18.33
N ASN A 684 4.59 -11.53 -17.93
CA ASN A 684 5.35 -12.03 -16.77
C ASN A 684 5.03 -11.30 -15.44
N THR A 685 3.77 -10.95 -15.22
CA THR A 685 3.38 -10.09 -14.10
C THR A 685 2.91 -10.88 -12.86
N ASN A 686 3.00 -10.24 -11.70
CA ASN A 686 2.64 -10.78 -10.38
C ASN A 686 3.38 -12.07 -9.99
N ILE A 687 4.68 -12.14 -10.30
CA ILE A 687 5.55 -13.25 -9.92
C ILE A 687 5.69 -13.41 -8.39
N ALA A 688 5.29 -12.41 -7.60
CA ALA A 688 5.19 -12.52 -6.15
C ALA A 688 4.00 -13.38 -5.66
N GLY A 689 3.09 -13.78 -6.55
CA GLY A 689 1.92 -14.59 -6.19
C GLY A 689 0.92 -13.85 -5.30
N ARG A 690 0.91 -12.51 -5.29
CA ARG A 690 -0.06 -11.74 -4.48
C ARG A 690 -1.46 -12.02 -4.97
N TRP A 691 -2.39 -12.29 -4.05
CA TRP A 691 -3.77 -12.64 -4.39
C TRP A 691 -3.82 -13.78 -5.42
N GLU A 692 -3.07 -14.86 -5.13
CA GLU A 692 -2.93 -16.04 -6.00
C GLU A 692 -2.32 -15.75 -7.38
N GLY A 693 -1.58 -14.66 -7.54
CA GLY A 693 -0.94 -14.31 -8.80
C GLY A 693 -1.86 -13.57 -9.79
N ALA A 694 -3.03 -13.10 -9.34
CA ALA A 694 -3.97 -12.36 -10.19
C ALA A 694 -3.31 -11.17 -10.91
N VAL A 695 -3.46 -11.03 -12.23
CA VAL A 695 -2.89 -9.89 -12.97
C VAL A 695 -3.68 -8.61 -12.69
N ILE A 696 -5.01 -8.69 -12.80
CA ILE A 696 -5.97 -7.66 -12.37
C ILE A 696 -6.70 -8.19 -11.14
N TYR A 697 -6.74 -7.42 -10.06
CA TYR A 697 -7.42 -7.81 -8.83
C TYR A 697 -8.36 -6.71 -8.36
N THR A 698 -9.58 -7.08 -7.98
CA THR A 698 -10.45 -6.25 -7.14
C THR A 698 -10.65 -6.90 -5.77
N GLY A 699 -10.65 -6.10 -4.71
CA GLY A 699 -10.90 -6.59 -3.35
C GLY A 699 -10.27 -5.71 -2.29
N GLY A 700 -10.21 -6.20 -1.06
CA GLY A 700 -9.63 -5.45 0.04
C GLY A 700 -9.79 -6.19 1.35
N ARG A 701 -9.12 -5.72 2.40
CA ARG A 701 -9.38 -6.23 3.74
C ARG A 701 -10.27 -5.22 4.44
N LEU A 702 -11.35 -5.74 4.97
CA LEU A 702 -12.34 -4.98 5.70
C LEU A 702 -12.31 -5.40 7.16
N PRO A 703 -12.63 -4.49 8.08
CA PRO A 703 -12.61 -4.77 9.51
C PRO A 703 -13.52 -5.93 9.87
N TRP A 704 -14.71 -6.00 9.27
CA TRP A 704 -15.70 -7.03 9.60
C TRP A 704 -15.57 -8.28 8.71
N GLY A 705 -14.44 -8.44 8.00
CA GLY A 705 -14.22 -9.53 7.05
C GLY A 705 -14.85 -9.28 5.67
N PRO A 706 -14.90 -10.30 4.79
CA PRO A 706 -15.45 -10.16 3.44
C PRO A 706 -16.89 -9.62 3.45
N THR A 707 -17.26 -8.86 2.43
CA THR A 707 -18.57 -8.21 2.31
C THR A 707 -19.32 -8.69 1.07
N ASP A 708 -20.65 -8.84 1.19
CA ASP A 708 -21.53 -9.06 0.03
C ASP A 708 -21.96 -7.72 -0.60
N TYR A 709 -21.70 -6.59 0.08
CA TYR A 709 -21.97 -5.28 -0.48
C TYR A 709 -21.00 -5.00 -1.64
N PRO A 710 -21.49 -4.70 -2.86
CA PRO A 710 -20.63 -4.51 -4.01
C PRO A 710 -19.85 -3.20 -3.88
N LEU A 711 -18.53 -3.28 -3.71
CA LEU A 711 -17.62 -2.13 -3.66
C LEU A 711 -17.10 -1.74 -5.04
N PHE A 712 -17.03 -2.71 -5.96
CA PHE A 712 -16.47 -2.53 -7.28
C PHE A 712 -17.57 -2.76 -8.32
N LYS A 713 -18.06 -1.70 -8.95
CA LYS A 713 -19.24 -1.74 -9.83
C LYS A 713 -18.92 -1.33 -11.25
N ASN A 714 -19.60 -1.93 -12.22
CA ASN A 714 -19.60 -1.47 -13.62
C ASN A 714 -18.18 -1.46 -14.21
N PHE A 715 -17.67 -2.66 -14.51
CA PHE A 715 -16.37 -2.86 -15.14
C PHE A 715 -16.54 -3.33 -16.58
N LEU A 716 -15.75 -2.78 -17.48
CA LEU A 716 -15.51 -3.32 -18.82
C LEU A 716 -14.04 -3.69 -18.94
N VAL A 717 -13.76 -4.96 -19.19
CA VAL A 717 -12.42 -5.44 -19.52
C VAL A 717 -12.43 -6.00 -20.93
N GLU A 718 -11.69 -5.38 -21.86
CA GLU A 718 -11.74 -5.77 -23.27
C GLU A 718 -10.40 -5.70 -24.02
N GLY A 719 -10.16 -6.65 -24.91
CA GLY A 719 -9.00 -6.58 -25.84
C GLY A 719 -7.62 -6.59 -25.17
N ASN A 720 -7.53 -7.03 -23.91
CA ASN A 720 -6.26 -7.12 -23.20
C ASN A 720 -5.51 -8.41 -23.53
N HIS A 721 -4.18 -8.34 -23.58
CA HIS A 721 -3.33 -9.48 -23.89
C HIS A 721 -2.49 -9.88 -22.66
N PHE A 722 -2.63 -11.13 -22.22
CA PHE A 722 -1.93 -11.70 -21.08
C PHE A 722 -0.92 -12.76 -21.55
N VAL A 723 0.35 -12.60 -21.17
CA VAL A 723 1.45 -13.52 -21.51
C VAL A 723 2.13 -13.97 -20.22
N ASN A 724 2.14 -15.29 -19.98
CA ASN A 724 2.78 -15.92 -18.81
C ASN A 724 2.31 -15.33 -17.46
N ALA A 725 0.99 -15.23 -17.26
CA ALA A 725 0.45 -14.85 -15.95
C ALA A 725 0.84 -15.88 -14.88
N ALA A 726 1.26 -15.41 -13.70
CA ALA A 726 1.64 -16.29 -12.59
C ALA A 726 0.43 -16.96 -11.89
N GLY A 727 -0.78 -16.46 -12.16
CA GLY A 727 -2.05 -16.94 -11.63
C GLY A 727 -3.20 -16.52 -12.55
N PRO A 728 -4.43 -16.33 -12.02
CA PRO A 728 -5.57 -15.88 -12.82
C PRO A 728 -5.27 -14.60 -13.59
N ALA A 729 -5.80 -14.47 -14.81
CA ALA A 729 -5.74 -13.19 -15.52
C ALA A 729 -6.44 -12.09 -14.70
N MET A 730 -7.56 -12.43 -14.05
CA MET A 730 -8.36 -11.50 -13.28
C MET A 730 -9.01 -12.21 -12.09
N THR A 731 -9.08 -11.53 -10.95
CA THR A 731 -9.88 -11.95 -9.80
C THR A 731 -10.76 -10.78 -9.37
N PHE A 732 -12.07 -10.98 -9.37
CA PHE A 732 -13.04 -9.95 -8.98
C PHE A 732 -13.73 -10.33 -7.67
N MET A 733 -13.42 -9.62 -6.58
CA MET A 733 -14.09 -9.75 -5.28
C MET A 733 -15.03 -8.56 -5.07
N PHE A 734 -16.12 -8.72 -4.32
CA PHE A 734 -17.06 -7.64 -3.96
C PHE A 734 -17.55 -6.83 -5.17
N SER A 735 -17.72 -7.52 -6.30
CA SER A 735 -17.91 -6.89 -7.61
C SER A 735 -19.30 -7.12 -8.18
N GLN A 736 -19.83 -6.14 -8.89
CA GLN A 736 -21.13 -6.21 -9.57
C GLN A 736 -21.03 -5.59 -10.96
N ASN A 737 -21.73 -6.17 -11.93
CA ASN A 737 -21.71 -5.73 -13.33
C ASN A 737 -20.28 -5.68 -13.91
N VAL A 738 -19.68 -6.87 -14.08
CA VAL A 738 -18.37 -7.01 -14.73
C VAL A 738 -18.60 -7.62 -16.11
N ILE A 739 -18.17 -6.91 -17.15
CA ILE A 739 -18.22 -7.36 -18.55
C ILE A 739 -16.79 -7.63 -18.98
N VAL A 740 -16.53 -8.85 -19.47
CA VAL A 740 -15.24 -9.28 -20.01
C VAL A 740 -15.45 -9.74 -21.45
N ARG A 741 -14.70 -9.20 -22.41
CA ARG A 741 -14.79 -9.60 -23.84
C ARG A 741 -13.46 -9.56 -24.59
#